data_AF-A0A9W7CCM0-F1
#
_entry.id   AF-A0A9W7CCM0-F1
#
_cell.length_a   1.000
_cell.length_b   1.000
_cell.length_c   1.000
_cell.angle_alpha   90.00
_cell.angle_beta   90.00
_cell.angle_gamma   90.00
#
_symmetry.space_group_name_H-M   'P 1'
#
loop_
_entity.id
_entity.type
_entity.pdbx_description
1 polymer ?
#
loop_
_entity_poly.entity_id
_entity_poly.type
_entity_poly.pdbx_seq_one_letter_code
_entity_poly.pdbx_strand_id
1 'polypeptide(L)'
;MPSSSPLITWSLNLLKLYLFIQFILKAFNIRLHAINDYGLVIHEFDPWFNYRATEYLDEWGLSKFFHWFDYMSWYPLGRPVGTTIYPGLQITSVAIKNVLEGYAPEGWAMSLNDVCCYVPAWFGAIASILTGILTLEVTKSHTSAVFATGIMGVVPAHLMRSIGGGYDNESIALTAMMMTFLCWVVSLRSTAMAVPFGIATGFAYIYMVAAWGGYVFVLNMVGVHAAALIGLGRFSTKLHISYSLFYLIGTYGAIQIPVVGWTPLKSLEQLGPCAVFLGMQVIAAGEYWIKAKQIEKGERWQLRFKAYGAAGALLLLVVACLPGGYFGPLSSRIRGLFVQHTRTGNPLVDSVAEHQPASPAAYYQYLNILCNFAPIGFLMVLSNLNDQSGFLILYAMVTYFFSAKMVRLIILTGPIAAILGGYFLGYMADWSFDQLFGGADGGEKGEGEKEKVSKEGSEAPSTPADKKKKAKQAASARKPKKADSGMMPSEVTEMIQLATTKYKSVEGQFMRKIAAVGFFFMLMTYGREFVGYCDKMAVALSNPSIMFKAQLRNGQTIIIDDYREAYWWLRDNTPEDSRVMAWWDYGYQITGIANRTTVADGNTWNHEHIALLGRCLTSPEKEAHRVARHLADYVLIWAGGGGDDLAKSPHMARIANSVYRDVCPGDPTCRQFGFTDKYGTPTPMMEASLLYKLHGHNQKQGVTVDPNRFREVFTSKYGKVRIFKVLGVSEESKSWVADPSNRDCDVEGGWFCRGVYPPALETVLSKKKDFAQLEDFNAKRDEADAEAYQKAYMENMRDPKKATAEAAKVAKVAKAAKMETNAIASEEKKLSMAELEEMRDQLADHWEDNEVTTRMWELINAGEMEEIAEWIGEHPQVAYVRSSDGRGPMFWAFEAKNEAVVKLLMSVGVKINDKDKNGKTPRDM
;
A
#
# COMPACT_ATOMS: atom_id res chain seq x y z
N MET A 1 12.68 45.18 13.33
CA MET A 1 13.72 45.35 14.37
C MET A 1 14.34 46.73 14.14
N PRO A 2 14.07 47.74 14.99
CA PRO A 2 14.64 47.93 16.34
C PRO A 2 13.54 48.30 17.38
N SER A 3 13.67 48.39 18.71
CA SER A 3 14.77 48.45 19.69
C SER A 3 14.29 47.87 21.04
N SER A 4 14.28 46.55 21.20
CA SER A 4 14.30 45.91 22.53
C SER A 4 15.74 45.97 23.06
N SER A 5 15.94 46.16 24.38
CA SER A 5 17.29 46.11 24.96
C SER A 5 18.00 44.83 24.50
N PRO A 6 19.32 44.86 24.21
CA PRO A 6 20.03 43.68 23.72
C PRO A 6 19.82 42.47 24.63
N LEU A 7 19.69 42.70 25.95
CA LEU A 7 19.33 41.70 26.96
C LEU A 7 17.99 41.00 26.69
N ILE A 8 16.94 41.72 26.31
CA ILE A 8 15.61 41.14 25.99
C ILE A 8 15.68 40.28 24.73
N THR A 9 16.42 40.73 23.72
CA THR A 9 16.58 39.97 22.46
C THR A 9 17.38 38.69 22.69
N TRP A 10 18.44 38.77 23.51
CA TRP A 10 19.23 37.60 23.92
C TRP A 10 18.41 36.61 24.75
N SER A 11 17.63 37.08 25.73
CA SER A 11 16.80 36.21 26.57
C SER A 11 15.70 35.52 25.75
N LEU A 12 15.11 36.20 24.76
CA LEU A 12 14.14 35.59 23.84
C LEU A 12 14.75 34.51 22.97
N ASN A 13 15.95 34.73 22.43
CA ASN A 13 16.62 33.73 21.62
C ASN A 13 17.03 32.50 22.46
N LEU A 14 17.46 32.70 23.71
CA LEU A 14 17.70 31.61 24.66
C LEU A 14 16.42 30.85 24.99
N LEU A 15 15.29 31.53 25.19
CA LEU A 15 14.00 30.90 25.41
C LEU A 15 13.57 30.07 24.19
N LYS A 16 13.72 30.61 22.98
CA LYS A 16 13.41 29.88 21.73
C LYS A 16 14.28 28.63 21.58
N LEU A 17 15.57 28.73 21.88
CA LEU A 17 16.49 27.58 21.87
C LEU A 17 16.10 26.54 22.92
N TYR A 18 15.77 26.97 24.14
CA TYR A 18 15.30 26.08 25.19
C TYR A 18 14.02 25.34 24.77
N LEU A 19 13.02 26.06 24.24
CA LEU A 19 11.77 25.46 23.76
C LEU A 19 12.02 24.49 22.60
N PHE A 20 12.92 24.84 21.67
CA PHE A 20 13.31 23.96 20.57
C PHE A 20 13.88 22.63 21.08
N ILE A 21 14.80 22.68 22.05
CA ILE A 21 15.37 21.47 22.67
C ILE A 21 14.28 20.66 23.39
N GLN A 22 13.42 21.32 24.17
CA GLN A 22 12.32 20.63 24.86
C GLN A 22 11.35 19.95 23.90
N PHE A 23 11.05 20.57 22.76
CA PHE A 23 10.20 19.98 21.73
C PHE A 23 10.83 18.76 21.06
N ILE A 24 12.15 18.78 20.81
CA ILE A 24 12.86 17.62 20.28
C ILE A 24 12.86 16.47 21.31
N LEU A 25 13.13 16.77 22.58
CA LEU A 25 13.09 15.76 23.64
C LEU A 25 11.69 15.18 23.81
N LYS A 26 10.64 16.01 23.75
CA LYS A 26 9.26 15.53 23.77
C LYS A 26 8.91 14.69 22.54
N ALA A 27 9.37 15.08 21.35
CA ALA A 27 9.19 14.32 20.11
C ALA A 27 9.86 12.94 20.17
N PHE A 28 11.01 12.83 20.82
CA PHE A 28 11.65 11.54 21.07
C PHE A 28 10.89 10.73 22.13
N ASN A 29 10.61 11.31 23.30
CA ASN A 29 9.99 10.60 24.43
C ASN A 29 8.58 10.07 24.12
N ILE A 30 7.76 10.80 23.35
CA ILE A 30 6.41 10.36 22.99
C ILE A 30 6.43 9.11 22.09
N ARG A 31 7.52 8.86 21.36
CA ARG A 31 7.69 7.69 20.49
C ARG A 31 8.18 6.45 21.25
N LEU A 32 8.63 6.62 22.49
CA LEU A 32 9.16 5.52 23.32
C LEU A 32 8.12 4.81 24.18
N HIS A 33 6.83 5.22 24.13
CA HIS A 33 5.78 4.59 24.94
C HIS A 33 5.71 3.07 24.74
N ALA A 34 5.77 2.59 23.49
CA ALA A 34 5.71 1.16 23.20
C ALA A 34 6.93 0.39 23.75
N ILE A 35 8.13 0.96 23.59
CA ILE A 35 9.39 0.36 24.08
C ILE A 35 9.42 0.30 25.62
N ASN A 36 8.99 1.36 26.30
CA ASN A 36 8.98 1.42 27.76
C ASN A 36 7.95 0.45 28.37
N ASP A 37 6.83 0.22 27.69
CA ASP A 37 5.73 -0.60 28.20
C ASP A 37 5.89 -2.10 27.87
N TYR A 38 6.39 -2.44 26.69
CA TYR A 38 6.42 -3.80 26.14
C TYR A 38 7.84 -4.33 25.91
N GLY A 39 8.87 -3.49 26.03
CA GLY A 39 10.26 -3.81 25.73
C GLY A 39 10.64 -3.59 24.26
N LEU A 40 11.88 -3.95 23.92
CA LEU A 40 12.48 -3.79 22.59
C LEU A 40 11.98 -4.90 21.64
N VAL A 41 10.72 -4.78 21.23
CA VAL A 41 10.06 -5.73 20.32
C VAL A 41 9.57 -4.98 19.10
N ILE A 42 9.78 -5.57 17.92
CA ILE A 42 9.27 -5.03 16.66
C ILE A 42 7.75 -5.19 16.60
N HIS A 43 7.07 -4.14 16.16
CA HIS A 43 5.61 -4.05 16.11
C HIS A 43 5.08 -4.28 14.69
N GLU A 44 3.77 -4.54 14.58
CA GLU A 44 3.06 -4.77 13.32
C GLU A 44 3.51 -6.02 12.54
N PHE A 45 3.03 -6.17 11.31
CA PHE A 45 3.31 -7.33 10.44
C PHE A 45 4.47 -7.04 9.49
N ASP A 46 4.42 -5.92 8.77
CA ASP A 46 5.39 -5.54 7.73
C ASP A 46 6.83 -5.37 8.25
N PRO A 47 7.08 -4.77 9.44
CA PRO A 47 8.44 -4.57 9.94
C PRO A 47 9.28 -5.85 10.14
N TRP A 48 8.65 -7.02 10.30
CA TRP A 48 9.37 -8.29 10.45
C TRP A 48 10.13 -8.70 9.19
N PHE A 49 9.58 -8.38 8.01
CA PHE A 49 10.29 -8.58 6.76
C PHE A 49 11.51 -7.66 6.66
N ASN A 50 11.33 -6.38 7.01
CA ASN A 50 12.42 -5.41 6.98
C ASN A 50 13.54 -5.83 7.95
N TYR A 51 13.19 -6.31 9.14
CA TYR A 51 14.16 -6.79 10.13
C TYR A 51 14.95 -7.99 9.62
N ARG A 52 14.28 -9.03 9.09
CA ARG A 52 14.94 -10.20 8.51
C ARG A 52 15.85 -9.83 7.33
N ALA A 53 15.43 -8.87 6.51
CA ALA A 53 16.25 -8.35 5.43
C ALA A 53 17.49 -7.60 5.97
N THR A 54 17.35 -6.86 7.07
CA THR A 54 18.47 -6.19 7.75
C THR A 54 19.44 -7.20 8.36
N GLU A 55 18.95 -8.27 9.02
CA GLU A 55 19.80 -9.38 9.50
C GLU A 55 20.59 -10.01 8.37
N TYR A 56 19.93 -10.33 7.25
CA TYR A 56 20.61 -10.90 6.09
C TYR A 56 21.68 -9.96 5.52
N LEU A 57 21.41 -8.66 5.48
CA LEU A 57 22.37 -7.65 5.01
C LEU A 57 23.60 -7.55 5.93
N ASP A 58 23.39 -7.61 7.24
CA ASP A 58 24.43 -7.54 8.26
C ASP A 58 25.35 -8.77 8.21
N GLU A 59 24.78 -9.97 8.04
CA GLU A 59 25.54 -11.23 7.99
C GLU A 59 26.29 -11.45 6.67
N TRP A 60 25.65 -11.14 5.53
CA TRP A 60 26.14 -11.56 4.21
C TRP A 60 26.66 -10.41 3.34
N GLY A 61 26.40 -9.16 3.74
CA GLY A 61 26.85 -7.95 3.04
C GLY A 61 26.04 -7.59 1.79
N LEU A 62 26.31 -6.40 1.24
CA LEU A 62 25.54 -5.79 0.14
C LEU A 62 25.50 -6.62 -1.15
N SER A 63 26.62 -7.23 -1.54
CA SER A 63 26.70 -7.97 -2.81
C SER A 63 25.77 -9.19 -2.82
N LYS A 64 25.75 -9.97 -1.72
CA LYS A 64 24.86 -11.11 -1.57
C LYS A 64 23.41 -10.68 -1.36
N PHE A 65 23.18 -9.56 -0.67
CA PHE A 65 21.84 -9.00 -0.47
C PHE A 65 21.13 -8.70 -1.81
N PHE A 66 21.81 -8.07 -2.77
CA PHE A 66 21.20 -7.76 -4.08
C PHE A 66 20.93 -9.00 -4.94
N HIS A 67 21.62 -10.12 -4.68
CA HIS A 67 21.41 -11.40 -5.36
C HIS A 67 20.66 -12.42 -4.49
N TRP A 68 19.95 -11.94 -3.46
CA TRP A 68 19.23 -12.82 -2.52
C TRP A 68 17.92 -13.31 -3.12
N PHE A 69 17.82 -14.63 -3.28
CA PHE A 69 16.58 -15.34 -3.58
C PHE A 69 16.12 -16.12 -2.34
N ASP A 70 14.96 -15.75 -1.80
CA ASP A 70 14.41 -16.33 -0.59
C ASP A 70 13.45 -17.48 -0.90
N TYR A 71 13.86 -18.71 -0.56
CA TYR A 71 13.02 -19.90 -0.71
C TYR A 71 12.13 -20.17 0.51
N MET A 72 12.30 -19.43 1.63
CA MET A 72 11.46 -19.60 2.82
C MET A 72 10.12 -18.85 2.71
N SER A 73 10.01 -17.89 1.81
CA SER A 73 8.77 -17.16 1.54
C SER A 73 8.17 -17.61 0.21
N TRP A 74 6.84 -17.55 0.07
CA TRP A 74 6.14 -17.92 -1.17
C TRP A 74 6.35 -19.36 -1.62
N TYR A 75 6.35 -20.34 -0.71
CA TYR A 75 6.46 -21.75 -1.11
C TYR A 75 5.29 -22.17 -2.02
N PRO A 76 5.53 -22.77 -3.20
CA PRO A 76 6.78 -23.36 -3.69
C PRO A 76 7.62 -22.44 -4.62
N LEU A 77 7.19 -21.21 -4.90
CA LEU A 77 7.78 -20.31 -5.89
C LEU A 77 9.08 -19.62 -5.43
N GLY A 78 9.14 -19.21 -4.17
CA GLY A 78 10.20 -18.33 -3.67
C GLY A 78 10.03 -16.86 -4.06
N ARG A 79 10.88 -15.99 -3.51
CA ARG A 79 10.86 -14.54 -3.74
C ARG A 79 12.26 -13.97 -4.03
N PRO A 80 12.45 -13.22 -5.13
CA PRO A 80 13.70 -12.49 -5.38
C PRO A 80 13.71 -11.21 -4.53
N VAL A 81 14.29 -11.27 -3.33
CA VAL A 81 14.22 -10.14 -2.38
C VAL A 81 15.07 -8.96 -2.86
N GLY A 82 16.29 -9.22 -3.36
CA GLY A 82 17.23 -8.16 -3.76
C GLY A 82 16.70 -7.17 -4.82
N THR A 83 15.76 -7.60 -5.67
CA THR A 83 15.13 -6.76 -6.70
C THR A 83 13.71 -6.31 -6.35
N THR A 84 13.13 -6.77 -5.23
CA THR A 84 11.75 -6.45 -4.84
C THR A 84 11.66 -5.61 -3.56
N ILE A 85 12.78 -5.27 -2.91
CA ILE A 85 12.84 -4.46 -1.69
C ILE A 85 13.57 -3.13 -1.90
N TYR A 86 13.03 -2.06 -1.32
CA TYR A 86 13.70 -0.77 -1.20
C TYR A 86 14.77 -0.86 -0.11
N PRO A 87 16.09 -0.82 -0.44
CA PRO A 87 17.15 -1.19 0.50
C PRO A 87 17.54 -0.08 1.49
N GLY A 88 16.96 1.12 1.39
CA GLY A 88 17.39 2.30 2.12
C GLY A 88 17.27 2.16 3.64
N LEU A 89 16.23 1.49 4.12
CA LEU A 89 16.01 1.26 5.55
C LEU A 89 17.05 0.29 6.13
N GLN A 90 17.29 -0.83 5.44
CA GLN A 90 18.24 -1.87 5.86
C GLN A 90 19.67 -1.31 5.88
N ILE A 91 20.08 -0.63 4.81
CA ILE A 91 21.42 -0.02 4.69
C ILE A 91 21.65 1.00 5.80
N THR A 92 20.66 1.83 6.08
CA THR A 92 20.76 2.86 7.11
C THR A 92 20.92 2.26 8.50
N SER A 93 20.14 1.22 8.84
CA SER A 93 20.25 0.54 10.13
C SER A 93 21.59 -0.16 10.32
N VAL A 94 22.08 -0.89 9.32
CA VAL A 94 23.39 -1.56 9.38
C VAL A 94 24.51 -0.52 9.47
N ALA A 95 24.43 0.59 8.72
CA ALA A 95 25.40 1.67 8.84
C ALA A 95 25.42 2.30 10.24
N ILE A 96 24.24 2.54 10.84
CA ILE A 96 24.14 3.07 12.21
C ILE A 96 24.74 2.07 13.21
N LYS A 97 24.40 0.77 13.10
CA LYS A 97 24.96 -0.28 13.95
C LYS A 97 26.50 -0.29 13.85
N ASN A 98 27.06 -0.34 12.64
CA ASN A 98 28.50 -0.39 12.42
C ASN A 98 29.22 0.86 12.96
N VAL A 99 28.60 2.03 12.85
CA VAL A 99 29.14 3.28 13.45
C VAL A 99 29.08 3.21 14.97
N LEU A 100 27.98 2.73 15.55
CA LEU A 100 27.87 2.58 17.00
C LEU A 100 28.89 1.56 17.52
N GLU A 101 29.06 0.41 16.88
CA GLU A 101 30.07 -0.58 17.27
C GLU A 101 31.50 -0.06 17.13
N GLY A 102 31.77 0.78 16.12
CA GLY A 102 33.11 1.33 15.88
C GLY A 102 33.51 2.52 16.78
N TYR A 103 32.54 3.32 17.24
CA TYR A 103 32.80 4.56 17.98
C TYR A 103 32.28 4.56 19.42
N ALA A 104 31.41 3.63 19.81
CA ALA A 104 30.84 3.66 21.15
C ALA A 104 31.83 3.10 22.19
N PRO A 105 31.92 3.72 23.39
CA PRO A 105 32.70 3.18 24.50
C PRO A 105 32.28 1.74 24.86
N GLU A 106 33.21 0.92 25.35
CA GLU A 106 32.93 -0.42 25.85
C GLU A 106 31.72 -0.39 26.81
N GLY A 107 30.61 -1.01 26.40
CA GLY A 107 29.33 -1.04 27.15
C GLY A 107 28.13 -0.39 26.45
N TRP A 108 28.29 0.29 25.31
CA TRP A 108 27.20 0.86 24.51
C TRP A 108 26.86 0.03 23.25
N ALA A 109 27.38 -1.19 23.12
CA ALA A 109 27.08 -2.07 22.00
C ALA A 109 25.58 -2.43 22.01
N MET A 110 24.85 -1.89 21.04
CA MET A 110 23.42 -2.15 20.84
C MET A 110 23.26 -3.33 19.88
N SER A 111 22.34 -4.25 20.18
CA SER A 111 22.03 -5.32 19.23
C SER A 111 21.35 -4.77 17.97
N LEU A 112 21.37 -5.54 16.88
CA LEU A 112 20.70 -5.12 15.64
C LEU A 112 19.19 -4.87 15.85
N ASN A 113 18.54 -5.71 16.67
CA ASN A 113 17.13 -5.53 17.07
C ASN A 113 16.92 -4.20 17.82
N ASP A 114 17.82 -3.83 18.72
CA ASP A 114 17.71 -2.57 19.45
C ASP A 114 17.79 -1.38 18.51
N VAL A 115 18.77 -1.38 17.59
CA VAL A 115 18.91 -0.34 16.57
C VAL A 115 17.64 -0.24 15.73
N CYS A 116 17.10 -1.36 15.24
CA CYS A 116 15.87 -1.37 14.44
C CYS A 116 14.66 -0.84 15.22
N CYS A 117 14.57 -1.12 16.53
CA CYS A 117 13.51 -0.59 17.38
C CYS A 117 13.59 0.93 17.59
N TYR A 118 14.80 1.50 17.69
CA TYR A 118 15.00 2.94 17.94
C TYR A 118 15.02 3.81 16.67
N VAL A 119 15.35 3.26 15.50
CA VAL A 119 15.42 3.99 14.22
C VAL A 119 14.16 4.84 13.95
N PRO A 120 12.92 4.32 14.09
CA PRO A 120 11.72 5.13 13.88
C PRO A 120 11.63 6.35 14.81
N ALA A 121 12.08 6.21 16.06
CA ALA A 121 12.07 7.28 17.05
C ALA A 121 13.10 8.37 16.72
N TRP A 122 14.32 7.96 16.32
CA TRP A 122 15.37 8.89 15.92
C TRP A 122 15.00 9.66 14.66
N PHE A 123 14.58 8.96 13.61
CA PHE A 123 14.20 9.61 12.35
C PHE A 123 12.94 10.46 12.50
N GLY A 124 11.97 10.08 13.34
CA GLY A 124 10.82 10.93 13.67
C GLY A 124 11.20 12.27 14.32
N ALA A 125 12.21 12.26 15.21
CA ALA A 125 12.75 13.49 15.80
C ALA A 125 13.51 14.34 14.75
N ILE A 126 14.33 13.71 13.90
CA ILE A 126 15.05 14.39 12.81
C ILE A 126 14.08 15.02 11.81
N ALA A 127 13.02 14.32 11.40
CA ALA A 127 11.97 14.85 10.54
C ALA A 127 11.31 16.11 11.14
N SER A 128 11.12 16.14 12.46
CA SER A 128 10.56 17.29 13.16
C SER A 128 11.49 18.51 13.08
N ILE A 129 12.81 18.28 13.26
CA ILE A 129 13.85 19.32 13.09
C ILE A 129 13.86 19.84 11.65
N LEU A 130 13.89 18.95 10.65
CA LEU A 130 13.90 19.34 9.24
C LEU A 130 12.66 20.14 8.85
N THR A 131 11.49 19.78 9.37
CA THR A 131 10.24 20.53 9.18
C THR A 131 10.32 21.94 9.78
N GLY A 132 10.93 22.07 10.95
CA GLY A 132 11.23 23.36 11.58
C GLY A 132 12.16 24.23 10.73
N ILE A 133 13.26 23.66 10.24
CA ILE A 133 14.23 24.37 9.39
C ILE A 133 13.58 24.78 8.05
N LEU A 134 12.77 23.91 7.45
CA LEU A 134 12.00 24.26 6.24
C LEU A 134 11.04 25.43 6.50
N THR A 135 10.38 25.45 7.66
CA THR A 135 9.53 26.57 8.07
C THR A 135 10.35 27.85 8.23
N LEU A 136 11.55 27.77 8.83
CA LEU A 136 12.45 28.89 8.99
C LEU A 136 12.86 29.48 7.64
N GLU A 137 13.20 28.65 6.67
CA GLU A 137 13.63 29.10 5.34
C GLU A 137 12.52 29.85 4.59
N VAL A 138 11.27 29.39 4.69
CA VAL A 138 10.16 30.02 3.96
C VAL A 138 9.62 31.26 4.68
N THR A 139 9.44 31.18 6.00
CA THR A 139 8.80 32.25 6.79
C THR A 139 9.79 33.29 7.31
N LYS A 140 11.08 32.93 7.39
CA LYS A 140 12.16 33.73 8.01
C LYS A 140 11.92 34.09 9.48
N SER A 141 11.00 33.41 10.16
CA SER A 141 10.73 33.60 11.60
C SER A 141 11.21 32.40 12.41
N HIS A 142 12.11 32.66 13.36
CA HIS A 142 12.56 31.64 14.33
C HIS A 142 11.42 31.14 15.22
N THR A 143 10.46 32.01 15.55
CA THR A 143 9.32 31.64 16.41
C THR A 143 8.41 30.64 15.69
N SER A 144 8.11 30.89 14.41
CA SER A 144 7.31 29.98 13.58
C SER A 144 7.97 28.61 13.42
N ALA A 145 9.29 28.58 13.27
CA ALA A 145 10.07 27.34 13.17
C ALA A 145 10.00 26.48 14.45
N VAL A 146 10.10 27.12 15.63
CA VAL A 146 10.00 26.43 16.93
C VAL A 146 8.60 25.82 17.11
N PHE A 147 7.53 26.56 16.81
CA PHE A 147 6.17 26.02 16.87
C PHE A 147 5.93 24.89 15.85
N ALA A 148 6.39 25.03 14.61
CA ALA A 148 6.27 23.97 13.60
C ALA A 148 7.00 22.69 14.03
N THR A 149 8.19 22.81 14.63
CA THR A 149 8.95 21.68 15.19
C THR A 149 8.17 20.99 16.31
N GLY A 150 7.61 21.77 17.25
CA GLY A 150 6.82 21.24 18.36
C GLY A 150 5.55 20.52 17.90
N ILE A 151 4.83 21.09 16.94
CA ILE A 151 3.63 20.48 16.36
C ILE A 151 3.98 19.18 15.63
N MET A 152 4.99 19.21 14.74
CA MET A 152 5.42 18.01 14.00
C MET A 152 5.93 16.90 14.92
N GLY A 153 6.52 17.27 16.05
CA GLY A 153 7.01 16.34 17.07
C GLY A 153 5.92 15.50 17.71
N VAL A 154 4.70 16.03 17.86
CA VAL A 154 3.59 15.38 18.58
C VAL A 154 2.39 15.02 17.70
N VAL A 155 2.35 15.44 16.43
CA VAL A 155 1.17 15.25 15.58
C VAL A 155 0.87 13.75 15.34
N PRO A 156 -0.36 13.26 15.63
CA PRO A 156 -0.69 11.85 15.47
C PRO A 156 -0.53 11.32 14.04
N ALA A 157 -0.79 12.17 13.03
CA ALA A 157 -0.57 11.85 11.62
C ALA A 157 0.86 11.37 11.31
N HIS A 158 1.86 11.84 12.05
CA HIS A 158 3.24 11.40 11.91
C HIS A 158 3.59 10.28 12.90
N LEU A 159 3.03 10.31 14.11
CA LEU A 159 3.27 9.28 15.13
C LEU A 159 2.83 7.89 14.68
N MET A 160 1.75 7.76 13.90
CA MET A 160 1.22 6.47 13.44
C MET A 160 2.22 5.56 12.72
N ARG A 161 3.32 6.10 12.15
CA ARG A 161 4.39 5.33 11.49
C ARG A 161 5.80 5.71 11.97
N SER A 162 5.91 6.35 13.13
CA SER A 162 7.21 6.74 13.72
C SER A 162 7.36 6.38 15.20
N ILE A 163 6.46 5.56 15.76
CA ILE A 163 6.60 5.01 17.10
C ILE A 163 7.75 3.99 17.14
N GLY A 164 8.50 3.96 18.24
CA GLY A 164 9.57 2.99 18.45
C GLY A 164 9.05 1.56 18.33
N GLY A 165 9.82 0.68 17.68
CA GLY A 165 9.41 -0.68 17.32
C GLY A 165 8.68 -0.80 15.98
N GLY A 166 8.12 0.29 15.43
CA GLY A 166 7.50 0.32 14.09
C GLY A 166 8.52 0.46 12.95
N TYR A 167 9.36 -0.56 12.75
CA TYR A 167 10.47 -0.57 11.78
C TYR A 167 9.99 -0.72 10.32
N ASP A 168 9.25 0.28 9.85
CA ASP A 168 8.71 0.36 8.49
C ASP A 168 9.41 1.45 7.67
N ASN A 169 9.30 1.35 6.34
CA ASN A 169 9.96 2.24 5.38
C ASN A 169 9.53 3.70 5.53
N GLU A 170 8.27 3.95 5.89
CA GLU A 170 7.72 5.28 6.13
C GLU A 170 8.47 6.06 7.21
N SER A 171 9.08 5.36 8.18
CA SER A 171 9.78 5.98 9.32
C SER A 171 10.98 6.83 8.89
N ILE A 172 11.74 6.38 7.89
CA ILE A 172 12.86 7.12 7.30
C ILE A 172 12.43 7.97 6.10
N ALA A 173 11.35 7.58 5.43
CA ALA A 173 10.88 8.23 4.20
C ALA A 173 10.44 9.68 4.44
N LEU A 174 9.75 9.97 5.54
CA LEU A 174 9.37 11.35 5.90
C LEU A 174 10.59 12.25 6.10
N THR A 175 11.64 11.73 6.74
CA THR A 175 12.90 12.45 6.92
C THR A 175 13.58 12.72 5.59
N ALA A 176 13.67 11.71 4.72
CA ALA A 176 14.24 11.85 3.38
C ALA A 176 13.46 12.85 2.51
N MET A 177 12.12 12.82 2.60
CA MET A 177 11.23 13.75 1.93
C MET A 177 11.43 15.19 2.42
N MET A 178 11.43 15.42 3.73
CA MET A 178 11.67 16.75 4.31
C MET A 178 13.07 17.27 3.98
N MET A 179 14.07 16.39 3.97
CA MET A 179 15.44 16.73 3.56
C MET A 179 15.47 17.17 2.08
N THR A 180 14.81 16.42 1.19
CA THR A 180 14.73 16.76 -0.23
C THR A 180 14.02 18.10 -0.45
N PHE A 181 12.90 18.34 0.23
CA PHE A 181 12.16 19.60 0.14
C PHE A 181 12.95 20.79 0.71
N LEU A 182 13.67 20.59 1.82
CA LEU A 182 14.56 21.60 2.38
C LEU A 182 15.68 21.97 1.41
N CYS A 183 16.42 20.98 0.89
CA CYS A 183 17.49 21.23 -0.08
C CYS A 183 16.95 21.93 -1.34
N TRP A 184 15.77 21.53 -1.83
CA TRP A 184 15.12 22.15 -2.97
C TRP A 184 14.79 23.63 -2.71
N VAL A 185 14.13 23.95 -1.60
CA VAL A 185 13.75 25.33 -1.24
C VAL A 185 14.97 26.22 -1.01
N VAL A 186 16.04 25.68 -0.40
CA VAL A 186 17.30 26.40 -0.19
C VAL A 186 18.02 26.65 -1.52
N SER A 187 17.96 25.72 -2.47
CA SER A 187 18.57 25.90 -3.80
C SER A 187 17.99 27.11 -4.56
N LEU A 188 16.76 27.52 -4.25
CA LEU A 188 16.08 28.64 -4.90
C LEU A 188 16.37 30.00 -4.24
N ARG A 189 17.19 30.04 -3.18
CA ARG A 189 17.55 31.26 -2.44
C ARG A 189 18.42 32.20 -3.25
N SER A 190 19.49 31.69 -3.86
CA SER A 190 20.43 32.48 -4.67
C SER A 190 21.14 31.61 -5.70
N THR A 191 21.70 32.23 -6.74
CA THR A 191 22.47 31.52 -7.77
C THR A 191 23.69 30.79 -7.21
N ALA A 192 24.33 31.34 -6.17
CA ALA A 192 25.45 30.67 -5.49
C ALA A 192 25.02 29.39 -4.75
N MET A 193 23.79 29.36 -4.22
CA MET A 193 23.26 28.18 -3.53
C MET A 193 22.66 27.15 -4.50
N ALA A 194 22.33 27.54 -5.72
CA ALA A 194 21.68 26.68 -6.72
C ALA A 194 22.50 25.44 -7.08
N VAL A 195 23.83 25.56 -7.21
CA VAL A 195 24.71 24.43 -7.53
C VAL A 195 24.86 23.45 -6.35
N PRO A 196 25.37 23.87 -5.17
CA PRO A 196 25.60 22.94 -4.07
C PRO A 196 24.29 22.32 -3.55
N PHE A 197 23.22 23.11 -3.44
CA PHE A 197 21.94 22.58 -2.98
C PHE A 197 21.16 21.88 -4.08
N GLY A 198 21.37 22.18 -5.37
CA GLY A 198 20.83 21.38 -6.47
C GLY A 198 21.40 19.96 -6.47
N ILE A 199 22.72 19.83 -6.28
CA ILE A 199 23.40 18.53 -6.12
C ILE A 199 22.93 17.81 -4.84
N ALA A 200 22.87 18.53 -3.71
CA ALA A 200 22.38 17.97 -2.44
C ALA A 200 20.92 17.48 -2.54
N THR A 201 20.07 18.20 -3.29
CA THR A 201 18.69 17.77 -3.55
C THR A 201 18.66 16.48 -4.36
N GLY A 202 19.54 16.33 -5.35
CA GLY A 202 19.70 15.09 -6.11
C GLY A 202 20.08 13.89 -5.21
N PHE A 203 21.08 14.06 -4.34
CA PHE A 203 21.47 13.00 -3.40
C PHE A 203 20.41 12.68 -2.33
N ALA A 204 19.76 13.71 -1.77
CA ALA A 204 18.64 13.51 -0.84
C ALA A 204 17.47 12.75 -1.52
N TYR A 205 17.25 13.02 -2.81
CA TYR A 205 16.27 12.28 -3.60
C TYR A 205 16.69 10.84 -3.87
N ILE A 206 17.97 10.56 -4.15
CA ILE A 206 18.47 9.17 -4.28
C ILE A 206 18.20 8.38 -2.99
N TYR A 207 18.47 8.99 -1.83
CA TYR A 207 18.15 8.39 -0.54
C TYR A 207 16.64 8.15 -0.38
N MET A 208 15.80 9.11 -0.81
CA MET A 208 14.34 8.95 -0.82
C MET A 208 13.87 7.80 -1.71
N VAL A 209 14.44 7.66 -2.92
CA VAL A 209 14.13 6.56 -3.85
C VAL A 209 14.55 5.22 -3.25
N ALA A 210 15.68 5.16 -2.56
CA ALA A 210 16.13 3.96 -1.87
C ALA A 210 15.26 3.60 -0.66
N ALA A 211 14.63 4.59 -0.02
CA ALA A 211 13.84 4.41 1.20
C ALA A 211 12.38 4.01 0.94
N TRP A 212 11.69 4.64 -0.02
CA TRP A 212 10.24 4.46 -0.16
C TRP A 212 9.72 4.72 -1.58
N GLY A 213 8.74 3.92 -2.00
CA GLY A 213 8.06 4.04 -3.30
C GLY A 213 7.32 5.36 -3.53
N GLY A 214 7.08 6.17 -2.49
CA GLY A 214 6.54 7.52 -2.63
C GLY A 214 7.51 8.56 -3.19
N TYR A 215 8.70 8.16 -3.63
CA TYR A 215 9.61 9.03 -4.38
C TYR A 215 8.96 9.64 -5.64
N VAL A 216 7.97 8.96 -6.23
CA VAL A 216 7.18 9.47 -7.38
C VAL A 216 6.44 10.76 -7.00
N PHE A 217 5.91 10.83 -5.77
CA PHE A 217 5.28 12.05 -5.25
C PHE A 217 6.28 13.19 -5.12
N VAL A 218 7.48 12.93 -4.58
CA VAL A 218 8.52 13.95 -4.41
C VAL A 218 9.00 14.50 -5.75
N LEU A 219 9.26 13.63 -6.72
CA LEU A 219 9.68 14.02 -8.07
C LEU A 219 8.62 14.89 -8.76
N ASN A 220 7.36 14.45 -8.72
CA ASN A 220 6.25 15.20 -9.32
C ASN A 220 5.98 16.52 -8.61
N MET A 221 6.11 16.58 -7.29
CA MET A 221 5.95 17.83 -6.53
C MET A 221 7.01 18.88 -6.93
N VAL A 222 8.28 18.48 -7.05
CA VAL A 222 9.36 19.37 -7.51
C VAL A 222 9.13 19.78 -8.97
N GLY A 223 8.71 18.86 -9.83
CA GLY A 223 8.38 19.13 -11.24
C GLY A 223 7.20 20.11 -11.41
N VAL A 224 6.10 19.88 -10.70
CA VAL A 224 4.90 20.76 -10.72
C VAL A 224 5.26 22.15 -10.19
N HIS A 225 6.07 22.25 -9.14
CA HIS A 225 6.53 23.54 -8.64
C HIS A 225 7.39 24.29 -9.67
N ALA A 226 8.34 23.61 -10.30
CA ALA A 226 9.16 24.21 -11.36
C ALA A 226 8.29 24.66 -12.55
N ALA A 227 7.33 23.83 -12.98
CA ALA A 227 6.35 24.17 -14.02
C ALA A 227 5.49 25.38 -13.64
N ALA A 228 5.00 25.45 -12.40
CA ALA A 228 4.21 26.57 -11.89
C ALA A 228 5.02 27.88 -11.89
N LEU A 229 6.29 27.85 -11.48
CA LEU A 229 7.16 29.04 -11.54
C LEU A 229 7.37 29.52 -12.98
N ILE A 230 7.51 28.60 -13.94
CA ILE A 230 7.59 28.93 -15.38
C ILE A 230 6.27 29.53 -15.87
N GLY A 231 5.13 28.92 -15.51
CA GLY A 231 3.79 29.39 -15.89
C GLY A 231 3.44 30.78 -15.33
N LEU A 232 3.94 31.10 -14.13
CA LEU A 232 3.84 32.43 -13.52
C LEU A 232 4.82 33.45 -14.12
N GLY A 233 5.60 33.06 -15.14
CA GLY A 233 6.58 33.93 -15.80
C GLY A 233 7.83 34.23 -14.95
N ARG A 234 8.05 33.50 -13.84
CA ARG A 234 9.18 33.67 -12.92
C ARG A 234 10.35 32.75 -13.27
N PHE A 235 10.68 32.64 -14.55
CA PHE A 235 11.86 31.90 -14.98
C PHE A 235 13.14 32.63 -14.53
N SER A 236 14.08 31.90 -13.97
CA SER A 236 15.35 32.43 -13.47
C SER A 236 16.47 31.43 -13.65
N THR A 237 17.70 31.91 -13.85
CA THR A 237 18.91 31.07 -13.97
C THR A 237 19.08 30.14 -12.76
N LYS A 238 18.72 30.60 -11.56
CA LYS A 238 18.76 29.77 -10.33
C LYS A 238 17.85 28.55 -10.44
N LEU A 239 16.63 28.74 -10.93
CA LEU A 239 15.65 27.66 -11.12
C LEU A 239 16.15 26.66 -12.17
N HIS A 240 16.73 27.17 -13.26
CA HIS A 240 17.29 26.34 -14.32
C HIS A 240 18.43 25.43 -13.83
N ILE A 241 19.41 26.00 -13.13
CA ILE A 241 20.55 25.24 -12.59
C ILE A 241 20.07 24.23 -11.55
N SER A 242 19.27 24.67 -10.56
CA SER A 242 18.78 23.78 -9.50
C SER A 242 18.00 22.59 -10.04
N TYR A 243 17.04 22.83 -10.94
CA TYR A 243 16.19 21.77 -11.47
C TYR A 243 16.96 20.82 -12.39
N SER A 244 17.88 21.35 -13.21
CA SER A 244 18.67 20.50 -14.12
C SER A 244 19.60 19.57 -13.36
N LEU A 245 20.28 20.07 -12.32
CA LEU A 245 21.15 19.26 -11.47
C LEU A 245 20.36 18.21 -10.68
N PHE A 246 19.23 18.61 -10.11
CA PHE A 246 18.32 17.71 -9.42
C PHE A 246 17.84 16.57 -10.32
N TYR A 247 17.36 16.89 -11.53
CA TYR A 247 16.80 15.90 -12.44
C TYR A 247 17.88 14.94 -12.97
N LEU A 248 19.03 15.44 -13.41
CA LEU A 248 20.10 14.58 -13.95
C LEU A 248 20.67 13.63 -12.90
N ILE A 249 21.03 14.16 -11.72
CA ILE A 249 21.61 13.35 -10.64
C ILE A 249 20.55 12.42 -10.05
N GLY A 250 19.35 12.95 -9.81
CA GLY A 250 18.25 12.20 -9.23
C GLY A 250 17.78 11.05 -10.11
N THR A 251 17.57 11.28 -11.41
CA THR A 251 17.18 10.22 -12.35
C THR A 251 18.29 9.21 -12.57
N TYR A 252 19.54 9.64 -12.70
CA TYR A 252 20.67 8.70 -12.83
C TYR A 252 20.77 7.79 -11.60
N GLY A 253 20.72 8.34 -10.39
CA GLY A 253 20.78 7.55 -9.17
C GLY A 253 19.54 6.68 -8.92
N ALA A 254 18.34 7.13 -9.33
CA ALA A 254 17.13 6.32 -9.25
C ALA A 254 17.21 5.05 -10.11
N ILE A 255 17.84 5.14 -11.30
CA ILE A 255 17.99 3.98 -12.21
C ILE A 255 18.92 2.90 -11.62
N GLN A 256 19.87 3.28 -10.77
CA GLN A 256 20.79 2.33 -10.14
C GLN A 256 20.12 1.44 -9.08
N ILE A 257 18.94 1.80 -8.59
CA ILE A 257 18.22 1.02 -7.60
C ILE A 257 17.47 -0.11 -8.32
N PRO A 258 17.77 -1.40 -8.04
CA PRO A 258 17.25 -2.53 -8.83
C PRO A 258 15.72 -2.60 -8.93
N VAL A 259 15.01 -2.23 -7.85
CA VAL A 259 13.53 -2.18 -7.82
C VAL A 259 12.96 -1.17 -8.81
N VAL A 260 13.68 -0.08 -9.05
CA VAL A 260 13.23 1.03 -9.90
C VAL A 260 13.66 0.81 -11.34
N GLY A 261 14.91 0.41 -11.56
CA GLY A 261 15.47 0.13 -12.89
C GLY A 261 15.17 1.24 -13.90
N TRP A 262 14.65 0.88 -15.07
CA TRP A 262 14.34 1.82 -16.15
C TRP A 262 12.96 2.51 -16.02
N THR A 263 12.24 2.30 -14.93
CA THR A 263 10.90 2.88 -14.70
C THR A 263 10.86 4.40 -14.85
N PRO A 264 11.86 5.20 -14.41
CA PRO A 264 11.81 6.66 -14.55
C PRO A 264 11.75 7.18 -15.98
N LEU A 265 12.21 6.38 -16.96
CA LEU A 265 12.20 6.75 -18.38
C LEU A 265 11.05 6.09 -19.16
N LYS A 266 10.40 5.08 -18.58
CA LYS A 266 9.34 4.28 -19.23
C LYS A 266 7.93 4.55 -18.67
N SER A 267 7.83 4.94 -17.40
CA SER A 267 6.54 5.14 -16.74
C SER A 267 5.97 6.54 -17.00
N LEU A 268 4.68 6.60 -17.38
CA LEU A 268 3.93 7.84 -17.55
C LEU A 268 3.94 8.73 -16.31
N GLU A 269 4.07 8.15 -15.13
CA GLU A 269 4.04 8.85 -13.84
C GLU A 269 5.25 9.76 -13.63
N GLN A 270 6.35 9.51 -14.35
CA GLN A 270 7.62 10.23 -14.20
C GLN A 270 7.99 11.04 -15.45
N LEU A 271 7.18 10.95 -16.52
CA LEU A 271 7.37 11.73 -17.74
C LEU A 271 7.03 13.22 -17.56
N GLY A 272 6.14 13.59 -16.64
CA GLY A 272 5.81 14.99 -16.37
C GLY A 272 7.06 15.82 -16.02
N PRO A 273 7.84 15.44 -15.00
CA PRO A 273 9.13 16.03 -14.66
C PRO A 273 10.15 16.02 -15.82
N CYS A 274 10.22 14.93 -16.60
CA CYS A 274 11.05 14.88 -17.82
C CYS A 274 10.67 15.97 -18.82
N ALA A 275 9.36 16.16 -19.04
CA ALA A 275 8.86 17.16 -19.96
C ALA A 275 9.16 18.59 -19.48
N VAL A 276 9.07 18.83 -18.17
CA VAL A 276 9.49 20.10 -17.55
C VAL A 276 10.98 20.33 -17.75
N PHE A 277 11.81 19.29 -17.58
CA PHE A 277 13.27 19.39 -17.81
C PHE A 277 13.58 19.79 -19.25
N LEU A 278 13.03 19.07 -20.24
CA LEU A 278 13.23 19.38 -21.66
C LEU A 278 12.70 20.78 -22.01
N GLY A 279 11.51 21.14 -21.51
CA GLY A 279 10.93 22.46 -21.70
C GLY A 279 11.82 23.57 -21.12
N MET A 280 12.44 23.33 -19.95
CA MET A 280 13.38 24.27 -19.34
C MET A 280 14.67 24.44 -20.15
N GLN A 281 15.19 23.39 -20.79
CA GLN A 281 16.35 23.51 -21.68
C GLN A 281 16.03 24.39 -22.91
N VAL A 282 14.85 24.20 -23.51
CA VAL A 282 14.38 25.01 -24.65
C VAL A 282 14.22 26.48 -24.25
N ILE A 283 13.61 26.75 -23.10
CA ILE A 283 13.45 28.13 -22.58
C ILE A 283 14.81 28.77 -22.30
N ALA A 284 15.73 28.05 -21.66
CA ALA A 284 17.07 28.55 -21.37
C ALA A 284 17.86 28.86 -22.64
N ALA A 285 17.81 27.98 -23.65
CA ALA A 285 18.39 28.21 -24.95
C ALA A 285 17.76 29.46 -25.62
N GLY A 286 16.43 29.59 -25.56
CA GLY A 286 15.72 30.78 -26.04
C GLY A 286 16.20 32.06 -25.37
N GLU A 287 16.37 32.08 -24.05
CA GLU A 287 16.88 33.24 -23.32
C GLU A 287 18.35 33.57 -23.64
N TYR A 288 19.19 32.55 -23.85
CA TYR A 288 20.56 32.73 -24.30
C TYR A 288 20.61 33.41 -25.66
N TRP A 289 19.77 32.96 -26.61
CA TRP A 289 19.67 33.54 -27.95
C TRP A 289 19.14 34.97 -27.93
N ILE A 290 18.17 35.28 -27.07
CA ILE A 290 17.67 36.66 -26.87
C ILE A 290 18.78 37.58 -26.35
N LYS A 291 19.58 37.11 -25.39
CA LYS A 291 20.71 37.88 -24.84
C LYS A 291 21.81 38.08 -25.88
N ALA A 292 22.13 37.06 -26.67
CA ALA A 292 23.15 37.12 -27.71
C ALA A 292 22.79 38.10 -28.85
N LYS A 293 21.50 38.22 -29.22
CA LYS A 293 21.03 39.06 -30.34
C LYS A 293 20.52 40.46 -29.95
N GLN A 294 20.59 40.87 -28.67
CA GLN A 294 20.11 42.17 -28.16
C GLN A 294 18.72 42.61 -28.68
N ILE A 295 17.77 41.67 -28.73
CA ILE A 295 16.44 41.87 -29.34
C ILE A 295 15.57 42.86 -28.53
N GLU A 296 14.85 43.74 -29.25
CA GLU A 296 13.93 44.77 -28.73
C GLU A 296 12.76 44.18 -27.91
N LYS A 297 12.16 44.98 -27.01
CA LYS A 297 11.14 44.52 -26.04
C LYS A 297 9.89 43.87 -26.67
N GLY A 298 9.50 44.27 -27.89
CA GLY A 298 8.31 43.76 -28.60
C GLY A 298 8.50 42.37 -29.20
N GLU A 299 9.64 42.12 -29.84
CA GLU A 299 9.98 40.82 -30.44
C GLU A 299 10.33 39.75 -29.37
N ARG A 300 10.72 40.19 -28.16
CA ARG A 300 10.99 39.30 -27.02
C ARG A 300 9.76 38.49 -26.58
N TRP A 301 8.57 39.07 -26.66
CA TRP A 301 7.33 38.37 -26.36
C TRP A 301 6.95 37.36 -27.44
N GLN A 302 7.19 37.67 -28.71
CA GLN A 302 6.99 36.74 -29.81
C GLN A 302 7.96 35.55 -29.74
N LEU A 303 9.23 35.79 -29.37
CA LEU A 303 10.20 34.71 -29.20
C LEU A 303 9.88 33.82 -27.99
N ARG A 304 9.41 34.40 -26.89
CA ARG A 304 8.87 33.65 -25.74
C ARG A 304 7.66 32.81 -26.12
N PHE A 305 6.72 33.37 -26.87
CA PHE A 305 5.55 32.63 -27.35
C PHE A 305 5.94 31.48 -28.29
N LYS A 306 6.94 31.67 -29.16
CA LYS A 306 7.51 30.59 -29.98
C LYS A 306 8.25 29.54 -29.16
N ALA A 307 9.00 29.93 -28.12
CA ALA A 307 9.69 29.00 -27.22
C ALA A 307 8.71 28.19 -26.35
N TYR A 308 7.68 28.83 -25.80
CA TYR A 308 6.59 28.16 -25.08
C TYR A 308 5.74 27.30 -26.02
N GLY A 309 5.50 27.75 -27.25
CA GLY A 309 4.85 26.97 -28.30
C GLY A 309 5.66 25.75 -28.73
N ALA A 310 6.99 25.88 -28.83
CA ALA A 310 7.89 24.77 -29.14
C ALA A 310 7.97 23.74 -28.00
N ALA A 311 8.04 24.21 -26.74
CA ALA A 311 7.96 23.34 -25.57
C ALA A 311 6.62 22.61 -25.48
N GLY A 312 5.51 23.32 -25.75
CA GLY A 312 4.17 22.73 -25.83
C GLY A 312 4.02 21.74 -26.99
N ALA A 313 4.63 22.00 -28.15
CA ALA A 313 4.65 21.09 -29.29
C ALA A 313 5.47 19.83 -29.00
N LEU A 314 6.62 19.95 -28.31
CA LEU A 314 7.42 18.81 -27.88
C LEU A 314 6.64 17.94 -26.88
N LEU A 315 5.91 18.57 -25.95
CA LEU A 315 5.01 17.90 -25.01
C LEU A 315 3.89 17.16 -25.75
N LEU A 316 3.27 17.79 -26.75
CA LEU A 316 2.26 17.17 -27.60
C LEU A 316 2.82 16.01 -28.44
N LEU A 317 4.08 16.08 -28.86
CA LEU A 317 4.75 15.04 -29.64
C LEU A 317 5.06 13.82 -28.76
N VAL A 318 5.49 14.03 -27.51
CA VAL A 318 5.62 12.95 -26.51
C VAL A 318 4.26 12.32 -26.21
N VAL A 319 3.21 13.13 -26.06
CA VAL A 319 1.82 12.65 -25.86
C VAL A 319 1.29 11.91 -27.10
N ALA A 320 1.66 12.34 -28.31
CA ALA A 320 1.26 11.69 -29.55
C ALA A 320 1.99 10.34 -29.79
N CYS A 321 3.16 10.14 -29.18
CA CYS A 321 3.89 8.87 -29.19
C CYS A 321 3.40 7.86 -28.13
N LEU A 322 2.45 8.23 -27.27
CA LEU A 322 1.84 7.34 -26.26
C LEU A 322 1.18 6.06 -26.81
N PRO A 323 0.55 6.04 -28.01
CA PRO A 323 -0.08 4.83 -28.54
C PRO A 323 0.92 3.74 -28.96
N GLY A 324 2.22 4.01 -29.00
CA GLY A 324 3.25 3.09 -29.52
C GLY A 324 3.64 1.93 -28.59
N GLY A 325 2.95 1.71 -27.46
CA GLY A 325 3.22 0.60 -26.52
C GLY A 325 4.57 0.66 -25.79
N TYR A 326 5.41 1.67 -26.07
CA TYR A 326 6.74 1.83 -25.47
C TYR A 326 6.68 2.46 -24.05
N PHE A 327 5.67 3.30 -23.78
CA PHE A 327 5.42 3.88 -22.46
C PHE A 327 4.35 3.08 -21.73
N GLY A 328 4.65 2.63 -20.51
CA GLY A 328 3.70 1.86 -19.71
C GLY A 328 2.52 2.73 -19.26
N PRO A 329 1.30 2.16 -19.12
CA PRO A 329 0.15 2.88 -18.58
C PRO A 329 0.40 3.39 -17.14
N LEU A 330 -0.40 4.35 -16.66
CA LEU A 330 -0.42 4.73 -15.24
C LEU A 330 -0.74 3.49 -14.39
N SER A 331 -0.01 3.26 -13.29
CA SER A 331 -0.28 2.13 -12.40
C SER A 331 -1.65 2.25 -11.74
N SER A 332 -2.30 1.11 -11.50
CA SER A 332 -3.66 1.01 -10.94
C SER A 332 -3.78 1.71 -9.60
N ARG A 333 -2.72 1.64 -8.79
CA ARG A 333 -2.62 2.32 -7.50
C ARG A 333 -2.70 3.84 -7.64
N ILE A 334 -2.08 4.42 -8.67
CA ILE A 334 -2.03 5.87 -8.88
C ILE A 334 -3.25 6.34 -9.67
N ARG A 335 -3.72 5.57 -10.65
CA ARG A 335 -4.97 5.85 -11.38
C ARG A 335 -6.17 5.90 -10.44
N GLY A 336 -6.22 5.02 -9.44
CA GLY A 336 -7.23 5.02 -8.38
C GLY A 336 -7.22 6.28 -7.50
N LEU A 337 -6.13 7.07 -7.49
CA LEU A 337 -6.07 8.35 -6.77
C LEU A 337 -6.71 9.50 -7.55
N PHE A 338 -6.73 9.42 -8.89
CA PHE A 338 -7.25 10.48 -9.76
C PHE A 338 -8.71 10.25 -10.18
N VAL A 339 -9.15 8.99 -10.30
CA VAL A 339 -10.55 8.64 -10.58
C VAL A 339 -11.31 8.52 -9.27
N GLN A 340 -12.51 9.10 -9.18
CA GLN A 340 -13.34 9.07 -7.96
C GLN A 340 -13.61 7.60 -7.56
N HIS A 341 -13.16 7.20 -6.36
CA HIS A 341 -13.20 5.84 -5.79
C HIS A 341 -14.48 5.06 -6.10
N THR A 342 -14.50 4.41 -7.26
CA THR A 342 -15.16 3.13 -7.44
C THR A 342 -14.02 2.13 -7.35
N ARG A 343 -14.00 1.35 -6.25
CA ARG A 343 -13.25 0.10 -6.03
C ARG A 343 -12.42 -0.35 -7.23
N THR A 344 -11.12 -0.60 -7.03
CA THR A 344 -10.14 -0.87 -8.10
C THR A 344 -10.50 -2.06 -9.00
N GLY A 345 -11.46 -2.89 -8.56
CA GLY A 345 -11.86 -4.12 -9.23
C GLY A 345 -11.01 -5.31 -8.77
N ASN A 346 -9.93 -5.07 -8.03
CA ASN A 346 -9.13 -6.10 -7.37
C ASN A 346 -9.56 -6.24 -5.89
N PRO A 347 -10.23 -7.35 -5.51
CA PRO A 347 -10.66 -7.57 -4.14
C PRO A 347 -9.51 -7.58 -3.13
N LEU A 348 -8.29 -7.93 -3.55
CA LEU A 348 -7.10 -7.96 -2.71
C LEU A 348 -6.69 -6.55 -2.28
N VAL A 349 -6.53 -5.64 -3.25
CA VAL A 349 -6.19 -4.23 -2.99
C VAL A 349 -7.32 -3.55 -2.21
N ASP A 350 -8.57 -3.79 -2.61
CA ASP A 350 -9.73 -3.20 -1.94
C ASP A 350 -9.96 -3.73 -0.51
N SER A 351 -9.37 -4.88 -0.15
CA SER A 351 -9.49 -5.47 1.19
C SER A 351 -8.60 -4.80 2.24
N VAL A 352 -7.52 -4.14 1.81
CA VAL A 352 -6.60 -3.48 2.74
C VAL A 352 -7.26 -2.22 3.29
N ALA A 353 -7.40 -2.16 4.62
CA ALA A 353 -8.07 -1.06 5.31
C ALA A 353 -7.46 0.32 5.00
N GLU A 354 -6.16 0.35 4.70
CA GLU A 354 -5.41 1.57 4.40
C GLU A 354 -5.78 2.25 3.07
N HIS A 355 -6.34 1.50 2.12
CA HIS A 355 -6.74 2.01 0.81
C HIS A 355 -8.13 2.66 0.80
N GLN A 356 -8.82 2.67 1.94
CA GLN A 356 -10.14 3.29 2.05
C GLN A 356 -10.06 4.83 2.03
N PRO A 357 -11.13 5.52 1.58
CA PRO A 357 -11.21 6.97 1.63
C PRO A 357 -11.18 7.50 3.06
N ALA A 358 -10.56 8.67 3.24
CA ALA A 358 -10.49 9.32 4.54
C ALA A 358 -11.86 9.90 4.93
N SER A 359 -12.37 9.49 6.08
CA SER A 359 -13.55 10.11 6.67
C SER A 359 -13.19 11.46 7.31
N PRO A 360 -14.13 12.42 7.41
CA PRO A 360 -13.88 13.66 8.16
C PRO A 360 -13.46 13.42 9.62
N ALA A 361 -13.96 12.34 10.22
CA ALA A 361 -13.56 11.90 11.55
C ALA A 361 -12.08 11.49 11.62
N ALA A 362 -11.55 10.84 10.58
CA ALA A 362 -10.13 10.48 10.50
C ALA A 362 -9.23 11.73 10.46
N TYR A 363 -9.62 12.77 9.72
CA TYR A 363 -8.87 14.04 9.73
C TYR A 363 -8.81 14.67 11.11
N TYR A 364 -9.94 14.73 11.81
CA TYR A 364 -9.97 15.25 13.18
C TYR A 364 -9.18 14.35 14.14
N GLN A 365 -9.20 13.04 13.94
CA GLN A 365 -8.44 12.09 14.75
C GLN A 365 -6.92 12.27 14.60
N TYR A 366 -6.42 12.50 13.38
CA TYR A 366 -4.98 12.57 13.10
C TYR A 366 -4.38 13.98 13.18
N LEU A 367 -5.16 15.04 12.92
CA LEU A 367 -4.71 16.44 12.91
C LEU A 367 -5.34 17.29 14.03
N ASN A 368 -6.50 16.88 14.57
CA ASN A 368 -7.23 17.58 15.64
C ASN A 368 -7.35 19.10 15.36
N ILE A 369 -6.85 19.96 16.27
CA ILE A 369 -6.96 21.43 16.16
C ILE A 369 -6.26 22.01 14.92
N LEU A 370 -5.28 21.30 14.35
CA LEU A 370 -4.55 21.73 13.15
C LEU A 370 -5.46 21.84 11.92
N CYS A 371 -6.58 21.09 11.88
CA CYS A 371 -7.59 21.24 10.83
C CYS A 371 -8.13 22.67 10.73
N ASN A 372 -8.18 23.40 11.85
CA ASN A 372 -8.67 24.77 11.89
C ASN A 372 -7.54 25.80 11.63
N PHE A 373 -6.32 25.52 12.08
CA PHE A 373 -5.20 26.45 11.92
C PHE A 373 -4.53 26.38 10.54
N ALA A 374 -4.49 25.20 9.91
CA ALA A 374 -3.83 25.03 8.62
C ALA A 374 -4.45 25.91 7.49
N PRO A 375 -5.79 26.06 7.37
CA PRO A 375 -6.37 26.99 6.40
C PRO A 375 -6.00 28.46 6.62
N ILE A 376 -5.89 28.89 7.88
CA ILE A 376 -5.48 30.27 8.22
C ILE A 376 -4.01 30.47 7.83
N GLY A 377 -3.14 29.53 8.20
CA GLY A 377 -1.74 29.53 7.78
C GLY A 377 -1.59 29.56 6.26
N PHE A 378 -2.42 28.81 5.53
CA PHE A 378 -2.44 28.80 4.07
C PHE A 378 -2.76 30.20 3.48
N LEU A 379 -3.76 30.88 4.02
CA LEU A 379 -4.10 32.26 3.62
C LEU A 379 -2.97 33.25 3.92
N MET A 380 -2.25 33.06 5.02
CA MET A 380 -1.09 33.89 5.36
C MET A 380 0.11 33.65 4.43
N VAL A 381 0.33 32.42 3.97
CA VAL A 381 1.38 32.14 2.98
C VAL A 381 0.99 32.74 1.61
N LEU A 382 -0.30 32.73 1.27
CA LEU A 382 -0.83 33.37 0.06
C LEU A 382 -0.66 34.89 0.04
N SER A 383 -0.62 35.57 1.20
CA SER A 383 -0.42 37.01 1.23
C SER A 383 1.04 37.43 0.98
N ASN A 384 2.00 36.51 1.17
CA ASN A 384 3.45 36.76 1.01
C ASN A 384 4.09 35.83 -0.03
N LEU A 385 3.71 35.98 -1.31
CA LEU A 385 4.14 35.10 -2.41
C LEU A 385 5.58 35.30 -2.90
N ASN A 386 6.50 34.53 -2.32
CA ASN A 386 7.86 34.29 -2.78
C ASN A 386 7.98 32.98 -3.59
N ASP A 387 9.10 32.81 -4.31
CA ASP A 387 9.38 31.58 -5.06
C ASP A 387 9.42 30.34 -4.14
N GLN A 388 9.86 30.52 -2.89
CA GLN A 388 9.93 29.47 -1.88
C GLN A 388 8.56 29.16 -1.24
N SER A 389 7.73 30.18 -1.00
CA SER A 389 6.39 29.98 -0.43
C SER A 389 5.41 29.41 -1.45
N GLY A 390 5.64 29.64 -2.75
CA GLY A 390 4.90 28.98 -3.83
C GLY A 390 4.98 27.45 -3.74
N PHE A 391 6.12 26.91 -3.31
CA PHE A 391 6.27 25.47 -3.06
C PHE A 391 5.34 24.97 -1.96
N LEU A 392 5.25 25.67 -0.81
CA LEU A 392 4.38 25.27 0.30
C LEU A 392 2.89 25.29 -0.08
N ILE A 393 2.48 26.25 -0.89
CA ILE A 393 1.08 26.35 -1.36
C ILE A 393 0.72 25.14 -2.22
N LEU A 394 1.56 24.82 -3.21
CA LEU A 394 1.34 23.64 -4.05
C LEU A 394 1.40 22.36 -3.22
N TYR A 395 2.34 22.26 -2.29
CA TYR A 395 2.48 21.12 -1.39
C TYR A 395 1.22 20.92 -0.55
N ALA A 396 0.65 21.99 0.01
CA ALA A 396 -0.62 21.94 0.73
C ALA A 396 -1.77 21.48 -0.17
N MET A 397 -1.99 22.13 -1.32
CA MET A 397 -3.11 21.80 -2.20
C MET A 397 -3.08 20.34 -2.66
N VAL A 398 -1.91 19.85 -3.08
CA VAL A 398 -1.74 18.50 -3.62
C VAL A 398 -1.87 17.45 -2.51
N THR A 399 -1.30 17.66 -1.33
CA THR A 399 -1.40 16.68 -0.22
C THR A 399 -2.80 16.62 0.39
N TYR A 400 -3.49 17.75 0.54
CA TYR A 400 -4.87 17.75 1.00
C TYR A 400 -5.79 17.04 0.00
N PHE A 401 -5.54 17.19 -1.30
CA PHE A 401 -6.27 16.43 -2.33
C PHE A 401 -6.04 14.92 -2.21
N PHE A 402 -4.78 14.47 -2.12
CA PHE A 402 -4.48 13.03 -2.06
C PHE A 402 -4.89 12.36 -0.74
N SER A 403 -4.72 13.05 0.39
CA SER A 403 -5.17 12.53 1.69
C SER A 403 -6.69 12.34 1.76
N ALA A 404 -7.46 13.13 1.01
CA ALA A 404 -8.92 13.01 1.01
C ALA A 404 -9.37 11.73 0.30
N LYS A 405 -8.52 11.22 -0.61
CA LYS A 405 -8.76 10.00 -1.37
C LYS A 405 -8.32 8.75 -0.61
N MET A 406 -7.26 8.80 0.19
CA MET A 406 -6.73 7.60 0.83
C MET A 406 -6.21 7.89 2.23
N VAL A 407 -6.70 7.15 3.24
CA VAL A 407 -6.32 7.32 4.66
C VAL A 407 -4.82 7.19 4.86
N ARG A 408 -4.14 6.24 4.19
CA ARG A 408 -2.69 6.07 4.31
C ARG A 408 -1.91 7.34 3.95
N LEU A 409 -2.43 8.19 3.05
CA LEU A 409 -1.75 9.40 2.59
C LEU A 409 -1.92 10.59 3.54
N ILE A 410 -2.67 10.46 4.64
CA ILE A 410 -2.74 11.46 5.71
C ILE A 410 -1.35 11.74 6.29
N ILE A 411 -0.44 10.76 6.28
CA ILE A 411 0.95 10.93 6.70
C ILE A 411 1.67 12.07 5.95
N LEU A 412 1.34 12.29 4.68
CA LEU A 412 1.90 13.37 3.87
C LEU A 412 1.35 14.75 4.24
N THR A 413 0.17 14.80 4.87
CA THR A 413 -0.42 16.06 5.37
C THR A 413 0.16 16.51 6.70
N GLY A 414 0.73 15.58 7.49
CA GLY A 414 1.34 15.89 8.79
C GLY A 414 2.35 17.05 8.73
N PRO A 415 3.41 16.96 7.89
CA PRO A 415 4.43 18.01 7.81
C PRO A 415 3.86 19.37 7.37
N ILE A 416 3.03 19.41 6.32
CA ILE A 416 2.49 20.68 5.83
C ILE A 416 1.48 21.32 6.80
N ALA A 417 0.65 20.51 7.46
CA ALA A 417 -0.25 21.00 8.50
C ALA A 417 0.54 21.58 9.69
N ALA A 418 1.66 20.96 10.05
CA ALA A 418 2.56 21.47 11.09
C ALA A 418 3.24 22.79 10.69
N ILE A 419 3.68 22.92 9.43
CA ILE A 419 4.27 24.17 8.91
C ILE A 419 3.25 25.30 8.91
N LEU A 420 2.05 25.06 8.36
CA LEU A 420 0.99 26.09 8.27
C LEU A 420 0.45 26.48 9.64
N GLY A 421 0.18 25.50 10.51
CA GLY A 421 -0.24 25.74 11.90
C GLY A 421 0.84 26.45 12.71
N GLY A 422 2.11 26.03 12.54
CA GLY A 422 3.26 26.65 13.19
C GLY A 422 3.51 28.08 12.74
N TYR A 423 3.28 28.39 11.46
CA TYR A 423 3.36 29.76 10.94
C TYR A 423 2.30 30.69 11.53
N PHE A 424 1.05 30.24 11.60
CA PHE A 424 -0.03 31.00 12.23
C PHE A 424 0.25 31.25 13.72
N LEU A 425 0.58 30.20 14.48
CA LEU A 425 0.85 30.32 15.91
C LEU A 425 2.11 31.15 16.20
N GLY A 426 3.15 30.99 15.39
CA GLY A 426 4.38 31.77 15.49
C GLY A 426 4.15 33.25 15.24
N TYR A 427 3.39 33.60 14.19
CA TYR A 427 3.03 34.99 13.90
C TYR A 427 2.19 35.61 15.02
N MET A 428 1.20 34.88 15.53
CA MET A 428 0.36 35.36 16.64
C MET A 428 1.15 35.51 17.94
N ALA A 429 2.13 34.64 18.20
CA ALA A 429 3.03 34.73 19.34
C ALA A 429 3.97 35.95 19.23
N ASP A 430 4.56 36.17 18.06
CA ASP A 430 5.39 37.35 17.78
C ASP A 430 4.55 38.63 17.92
N TRP A 431 3.34 38.66 17.35
CA TRP A 431 2.41 39.78 17.48
C TRP A 431 2.04 40.08 18.94
N SER A 432 1.69 39.04 19.70
CA SER A 432 1.31 39.19 21.12
C SER A 432 2.48 39.67 21.97
N PHE A 433 3.70 39.18 21.69
CA PHE A 433 4.91 39.64 22.35
C PHE A 433 5.17 41.13 22.07
N ASP A 434 5.05 41.55 20.81
CA ASP A 434 5.20 42.95 20.40
C ASP A 434 4.14 43.85 21.04
N GLN A 435 2.90 43.39 21.26
CA GLN A 435 1.89 44.20 21.95
C GLN A 435 2.13 44.35 23.46
N LEU A 436 2.71 43.33 24.10
CA LEU A 436 2.95 43.31 25.55
C LEU A 436 4.24 44.04 25.93
N PHE A 437 5.30 43.88 25.14
CA PHE A 437 6.66 44.34 25.46
C PHE A 437 7.23 45.34 24.44
N GLY A 438 6.60 45.52 23.28
CA GLY A 438 6.96 46.56 22.33
C GLY A 438 6.56 47.93 22.89
N GLY A 439 7.57 48.78 23.10
CA GLY A 439 7.37 50.15 23.58
C GLY A 439 6.42 50.94 22.68
N ALA A 440 5.56 51.74 23.31
CA ALA A 440 4.74 52.72 22.63
C ALA A 440 5.65 53.78 21.99
N ASP A 441 5.82 53.76 20.67
CA ASP A 441 6.17 54.96 19.92
C ASP A 441 5.43 54.96 18.59
N GLY A 442 4.53 55.93 18.46
CA GLY A 442 3.95 56.31 17.19
C GLY A 442 4.97 57.14 16.40
N GLY A 443 5.20 56.77 15.15
CA GLY A 443 5.99 57.60 14.23
C GLY A 443 6.55 56.80 13.06
N GLU A 444 5.94 57.00 11.90
CA GLU A 444 6.48 56.80 10.53
C GLU A 444 7.53 55.70 10.28
N LYS A 445 7.14 54.70 9.48
CA LYS A 445 8.07 54.09 8.51
C LYS A 445 7.55 54.32 7.11
N GLY A 446 8.04 55.40 6.52
CA GLY A 446 8.09 55.60 5.08
C GLY A 446 9.12 54.66 4.45
N GLU A 447 8.87 54.39 3.18
CA GLU A 447 9.65 53.56 2.26
C GLU A 447 11.13 53.96 2.21
N GLY A 448 12.00 52.95 2.09
CA GLY A 448 13.34 53.14 1.52
C GLY A 448 14.48 52.58 2.36
N GLU A 449 14.87 51.34 2.09
CA GLU A 449 16.28 50.95 2.18
C GLU A 449 16.57 49.84 1.18
N LYS A 450 16.93 50.28 -0.03
CA LYS A 450 17.75 49.50 -0.95
C LYS A 450 19.19 49.64 -0.52
N GLU A 451 19.86 48.49 -0.50
CA GLU A 451 21.31 48.25 -0.55
C GLU A 451 22.21 49.48 -0.80
N LYS A 452 23.17 49.69 0.09
CA LYS A 452 24.49 50.18 -0.31
C LYS A 452 25.59 49.30 0.28
N VAL A 453 26.20 48.57 -0.64
CA VAL A 453 27.51 47.94 -0.53
C VAL A 453 28.59 49.03 -0.43
N SER A 454 29.59 48.71 0.38
CA SER A 454 30.83 49.42 0.70
C SER A 454 31.59 50.08 -0.45
N LYS A 455 32.15 51.27 -0.17
CA LYS A 455 33.41 51.92 -0.62
C LYS A 455 33.43 53.29 0.08
N GLU A 456 34.50 53.89 0.58
CA GLU A 456 35.95 53.78 0.46
C GLU A 456 36.54 54.60 1.64
N GLY A 457 37.81 54.36 2.00
CA GLY A 457 38.55 55.24 2.90
C GLY A 457 39.07 56.51 2.22
N SER A 458 39.76 57.31 3.03
CA SER A 458 40.60 58.50 2.74
C SER A 458 39.96 59.91 2.82
N GLU A 459 40.38 60.59 3.88
CA GLU A 459 41.00 61.94 3.94
C GLU A 459 40.21 63.23 3.60
N ALA A 460 39.84 63.92 4.69
CA ALA A 460 40.25 65.30 5.05
C ALA A 460 39.71 66.52 4.23
N PRO A 461 39.88 67.79 4.68
CA PRO A 461 38.78 68.53 5.31
C PRO A 461 38.56 69.95 4.73
N SER A 462 37.38 70.57 4.97
CA SER A 462 37.27 72.03 5.18
C SER A 462 35.85 72.48 5.58
N THR A 463 35.78 72.89 6.85
CA THR A 463 35.17 74.09 7.46
C THR A 463 33.97 74.86 6.87
N PRO A 464 33.20 75.57 7.74
CA PRO A 464 31.78 75.86 7.58
C PRO A 464 31.49 77.36 7.38
N ALA A 465 30.26 77.72 6.98
CA ALA A 465 29.55 78.91 7.48
C ALA A 465 28.14 79.07 6.88
N ASP A 466 27.14 79.01 7.76
CA ASP A 466 26.04 79.96 7.93
C ASP A 466 25.48 80.75 6.74
N LYS A 467 24.16 80.59 6.49
CA LYS A 467 23.16 81.62 6.90
C LYS A 467 21.72 81.19 6.55
N LYS A 468 20.94 80.97 7.61
CA LYS A 468 19.47 81.14 7.62
C LYS A 468 19.11 82.60 7.30
N LYS A 469 18.18 82.84 6.37
CA LYS A 469 16.88 83.51 6.63
C LYS A 469 16.05 83.79 5.37
N LYS A 470 14.82 83.28 5.43
CA LYS A 470 13.52 83.90 5.10
C LYS A 470 13.00 83.99 3.65
N ALA A 471 11.70 83.63 3.59
CA ALA A 471 10.63 84.07 2.68
C ALA A 471 10.65 83.45 1.27
N LYS A 472 9.89 82.37 1.00
CA LYS A 472 8.41 82.32 0.84
C LYS A 472 7.90 83.34 -0.19
N GLN A 473 7.91 82.95 -1.48
CA GLN A 473 6.90 83.37 -2.46
C GLN A 473 6.81 82.35 -3.61
N ALA A 474 5.59 81.84 -3.80
CA ALA A 474 5.00 81.32 -5.03
C ALA A 474 5.76 80.23 -5.83
N ALA A 475 5.57 78.97 -5.42
CA ALA A 475 5.58 77.83 -6.34
C ALA A 475 4.15 77.34 -6.52
N SER A 476 3.57 77.62 -7.69
CA SER A 476 2.32 77.02 -8.17
C SER A 476 2.54 76.62 -9.64
N ALA A 477 2.17 75.38 -9.93
CA ALA A 477 1.99 74.76 -11.25
C ALA A 477 3.23 74.22 -12.00
N ARG A 478 3.66 73.00 -11.63
CA ARG A 478 3.82 71.88 -12.58
C ARG A 478 3.95 70.54 -11.82
N LYS A 479 2.87 69.73 -11.83
CA LYS A 479 2.86 68.32 -11.39
C LYS A 479 3.50 67.44 -12.49
N PRO A 480 4.36 66.46 -12.16
CA PRO A 480 4.48 65.24 -12.94
C PRO A 480 3.51 64.17 -12.41
N LYS A 481 2.93 63.42 -13.35
CA LYS A 481 1.88 62.41 -13.19
C LYS A 481 2.38 61.22 -12.35
N LYS A 482 1.60 60.82 -11.35
CA LYS A 482 1.68 59.49 -10.71
C LYS A 482 1.11 58.45 -11.68
N ALA A 483 1.83 57.35 -11.84
CA ALA A 483 1.38 56.16 -12.56
C ALA A 483 0.33 55.42 -11.73
N ASP A 484 -0.75 55.01 -12.39
CA ASP A 484 -1.88 54.23 -11.85
C ASP A 484 -1.41 52.89 -11.25
N SER A 485 -1.72 52.68 -9.97
CA SER A 485 -1.90 51.35 -9.38
C SER A 485 -3.39 51.12 -9.22
N GLY A 486 -3.88 50.01 -9.78
CA GLY A 486 -5.28 49.65 -9.91
C GLY A 486 -6.12 49.79 -8.63
N MET A 487 -7.28 50.42 -8.86
CA MET A 487 -8.49 50.62 -8.06
C MET A 487 -8.77 49.56 -6.96
N MET A 488 -8.47 49.92 -5.71
CA MET A 488 -9.31 49.52 -4.56
C MET A 488 -10.43 50.57 -4.43
N PRO A 489 -11.69 50.21 -4.14
CA PRO A 489 -12.76 51.19 -3.97
C PRO A 489 -12.37 52.22 -2.90
N SER A 490 -12.67 53.51 -3.13
CA SER A 490 -12.36 54.59 -2.18
C SER A 490 -12.93 54.31 -0.79
N GLU A 491 -14.10 53.66 -0.72
CA GLU A 491 -14.75 53.20 0.51
C GLU A 491 -13.92 52.17 1.29
N VAL A 492 -13.24 51.24 0.61
CA VAL A 492 -12.37 50.24 1.25
C VAL A 492 -11.10 50.90 1.78
N THR A 493 -10.60 51.90 1.06
CA THR A 493 -9.40 52.65 1.46
C THR A 493 -9.67 53.54 2.68
N GLU A 494 -10.84 54.19 2.72
CA GLU A 494 -11.32 54.94 3.89
C GLU A 494 -11.61 54.03 5.09
N MET A 495 -12.22 52.85 4.88
CA MET A 495 -12.40 51.85 5.93
C MET A 495 -11.06 51.34 6.49
N ILE A 496 -10.07 51.08 5.65
CA ILE A 496 -8.71 50.69 6.08
C ILE A 496 -8.05 51.82 6.87
N GLN A 497 -8.21 53.08 6.44
CA GLN A 497 -7.67 54.23 7.18
C GLN A 497 -8.38 54.43 8.53
N LEU A 498 -9.70 54.31 8.59
CA LEU A 498 -10.47 54.39 9.84
C LEU A 498 -10.11 53.24 10.81
N ALA A 499 -9.99 52.01 10.29
CA ALA A 499 -9.57 50.85 11.05
C ALA A 499 -8.13 51.00 11.56
N THR A 500 -7.22 51.54 10.74
CA THR A 500 -5.83 51.82 11.15
C THR A 500 -5.75 52.91 12.21
N THR A 501 -6.65 53.90 12.15
CA THR A 501 -6.71 55.02 13.11
C THR A 501 -7.27 54.55 14.46
N LYS A 502 -8.33 53.71 14.45
CA LYS A 502 -8.83 53.03 15.66
C LYS A 502 -7.84 52.00 16.21
N TYR A 503 -7.10 51.31 15.35
CA TYR A 503 -6.05 50.37 15.76
C TYR A 503 -4.96 51.06 16.58
N LYS A 504 -4.55 52.27 16.17
CA LYS A 504 -3.49 53.05 16.83
C LYS A 504 -3.96 53.86 18.05
N SER A 505 -5.27 53.99 18.30
CA SER A 505 -5.81 54.74 19.45
C SER A 505 -5.41 54.11 20.80
N VAL A 506 -5.50 54.88 21.89
CA VAL A 506 -5.18 54.41 23.26
C VAL A 506 -6.10 53.26 23.67
N GLU A 507 -7.39 53.34 23.31
CA GLU A 507 -8.37 52.26 23.51
C GLU A 507 -8.02 51.02 22.67
N GLY A 508 -7.58 51.22 21.42
CA GLY A 508 -7.10 50.15 20.54
C GLY A 508 -5.82 49.49 21.05
N GLN A 509 -4.91 50.23 21.68
CA GLN A 509 -3.72 49.67 22.34
C GLN A 509 -4.09 48.84 23.56
N PHE A 510 -5.03 49.32 24.39
CA PHE A 510 -5.53 48.59 25.54
C PHE A 510 -6.23 47.29 25.13
N MET A 511 -7.12 47.34 24.14
CA MET A 511 -7.79 46.17 23.58
C MET A 511 -6.81 45.17 22.96
N ARG A 512 -5.73 45.64 22.30
CA ARG A 512 -4.67 44.77 21.77
C ARG A 512 -3.88 44.07 22.87
N LYS A 513 -3.57 44.76 23.97
CA LYS A 513 -2.93 44.13 25.14
C LYS A 513 -3.83 43.07 25.77
N ILE A 514 -5.13 43.35 25.94
CA ILE A 514 -6.12 42.36 26.41
C ILE A 514 -6.19 41.18 25.45
N ALA A 515 -6.26 41.42 24.14
CA ALA A 515 -6.29 40.37 23.14
C ALA A 515 -5.01 39.53 23.12
N ALA A 516 -3.84 40.15 23.32
CA ALA A 516 -2.55 39.45 23.43
C ALA A 516 -2.49 38.57 24.68
N VAL A 517 -2.91 39.07 25.85
CA VAL A 517 -3.01 38.26 27.09
C VAL A 517 -4.01 37.12 26.90
N GLY A 518 -5.17 37.40 26.30
CA GLY A 518 -6.20 36.40 25.99
C GLY A 518 -5.68 35.32 25.04
N PHE A 519 -4.90 35.71 24.02
CA PHE A 519 -4.25 34.76 23.11
C PHE A 519 -3.21 33.90 23.83
N PHE A 520 -2.37 34.45 24.71
CA PHE A 520 -1.43 33.65 25.49
C PHE A 520 -2.13 32.64 26.41
N PHE A 521 -3.23 33.06 27.05
CA PHE A 521 -4.06 32.16 27.85
C PHE A 521 -4.67 31.04 26.99
N MET A 522 -5.23 31.39 25.85
CA MET A 522 -5.79 30.46 24.86
C MET A 522 -4.72 29.46 24.36
N LEU A 523 -3.52 29.95 24.00
CA LEU A 523 -2.41 29.12 23.55
C LEU A 523 -2.00 28.10 24.61
N MET A 524 -1.98 28.51 25.89
CA MET A 524 -1.65 27.60 27.00
C MET A 524 -2.74 26.56 27.24
N THR A 525 -4.03 26.93 27.22
CA THR A 525 -5.13 26.00 27.48
C THR A 525 -5.29 25.01 26.32
N TYR A 526 -5.49 25.50 25.10
CA TYR A 526 -5.66 24.64 23.92
C TYR A 526 -4.37 23.89 23.57
N GLY A 527 -3.20 24.47 23.81
CA GLY A 527 -1.92 23.79 23.62
C GLY A 527 -1.76 22.59 24.55
N ARG A 528 -2.15 22.72 25.83
CA ARG A 528 -2.15 21.59 26.78
C ARG A 528 -3.17 20.53 26.41
N GLU A 529 -4.37 20.91 26.00
CA GLU A 529 -5.39 19.97 25.52
C GLU A 529 -4.94 19.22 24.28
N PHE A 530 -4.32 19.92 23.31
CA PHE A 530 -3.79 19.32 22.10
C PHE A 530 -2.66 18.32 22.40
N VAL A 531 -1.67 18.71 23.22
CA VAL A 531 -0.59 17.79 23.61
C VAL A 531 -1.14 16.61 24.41
N GLY A 532 -2.09 16.83 25.32
CA GLY A 532 -2.73 15.77 26.08
C GLY A 532 -3.54 14.80 25.21
N TYR A 533 -4.18 15.30 24.14
CA TYR A 533 -4.83 14.47 23.12
C TYR A 533 -3.81 13.65 22.33
N CYS A 534 -2.71 14.29 21.89
CA CYS A 534 -1.64 13.63 21.15
C CYS A 534 -0.97 12.54 21.97
N ASP A 535 -0.69 12.78 23.27
CA ASP A 535 -0.13 11.78 24.18
C ASP A 535 -1.09 10.57 24.34
N LYS A 536 -2.40 10.81 24.52
CA LYS A 536 -3.40 9.73 24.58
C LYS A 536 -3.44 8.92 23.28
N MET A 537 -3.38 9.59 22.15
CA MET A 537 -3.34 8.95 20.83
C MET A 537 -2.04 8.16 20.64
N ALA A 538 -0.90 8.70 21.07
CA ALA A 538 0.38 8.02 21.02
C ALA A 538 0.34 6.70 21.82
N VAL A 539 -0.24 6.71 23.02
CA VAL A 539 -0.44 5.48 23.82
C VAL A 539 -1.37 4.49 23.10
N ALA A 540 -2.44 4.96 22.47
CA ALA A 540 -3.34 4.10 21.70
C ALA A 540 -2.66 3.45 20.49
N LEU A 541 -1.79 4.20 19.80
CA LEU A 541 -0.99 3.74 18.66
C LEU A 541 0.21 2.87 19.09
N SER A 542 0.63 2.94 20.36
CA SER A 542 1.79 2.22 20.91
C SER A 542 1.47 0.78 21.37
N ASN A 543 0.40 0.17 20.86
CA ASN A 543 0.02 -1.19 21.20
C ASN A 543 0.57 -2.17 20.14
N PRO A 544 1.50 -3.08 20.50
CA PRO A 544 2.02 -4.08 19.58
C PRO A 544 0.93 -5.03 19.08
N SER A 545 1.04 -5.46 17.82
CA SER A 545 0.14 -6.49 17.27
C SER A 545 0.39 -7.88 17.85
N ILE A 546 1.62 -8.16 18.30
CA ILE A 546 2.04 -9.48 18.83
C ILE A 546 1.73 -9.61 20.32
N MET A 547 1.79 -8.52 21.06
CA MET A 547 1.50 -8.48 22.49
C MET A 547 0.69 -7.24 22.81
N PHE A 548 -0.44 -7.39 23.49
CA PHE A 548 -1.27 -6.25 23.83
C PHE A 548 -1.79 -6.37 25.26
N LYS A 549 -1.95 -5.21 25.91
CA LYS A 549 -2.58 -5.12 27.21
C LYS A 549 -4.08 -5.38 27.06
N ALA A 550 -4.58 -6.37 27.78
CA ALA A 550 -6.00 -6.67 27.90
C ALA A 550 -6.43 -6.54 29.36
N GLN A 551 -7.65 -6.05 29.57
CA GLN A 551 -8.27 -6.07 30.88
C GLN A 551 -9.15 -7.30 31.01
N LEU A 552 -8.86 -8.11 32.02
CA LEU A 552 -9.73 -9.20 32.43
C LEU A 552 -11.01 -8.65 33.07
N ARG A 553 -12.05 -9.49 33.17
CA ARG A 553 -13.34 -9.12 33.82
C ARG A 553 -13.18 -8.66 35.27
N ASN A 554 -12.08 -9.02 35.93
CA ASN A 554 -11.73 -8.63 37.30
C ASN A 554 -11.01 -7.26 37.38
N GLY A 555 -10.82 -6.55 36.26
CA GLY A 555 -10.12 -5.26 36.21
C GLY A 555 -8.60 -5.36 36.19
N GLN A 556 -8.02 -6.56 36.29
CA GLN A 556 -6.57 -6.75 36.19
C GLN A 556 -6.11 -6.57 34.74
N THR A 557 -5.07 -5.75 34.55
CA THR A 557 -4.41 -5.58 33.25
C THR A 557 -3.35 -6.66 33.09
N ILE A 558 -3.50 -7.51 32.07
CA ILE A 558 -2.54 -8.55 31.70
C ILE A 558 -2.00 -8.27 30.30
N ILE A 559 -0.77 -8.68 30.02
CA ILE A 559 -0.23 -8.68 28.66
C ILE A 559 -0.54 -10.05 28.05
N ILE A 560 -1.27 -10.06 26.94
CA ILE A 560 -1.52 -11.27 26.16
C ILE A 560 -0.39 -11.40 25.15
N ASP A 561 0.36 -12.50 25.23
CA ASP A 561 1.50 -12.81 24.36
C ASP A 561 1.36 -14.13 23.58
N ASP A 562 0.13 -14.63 23.47
CA ASP A 562 -0.25 -15.87 22.77
C ASP A 562 0.33 -16.00 21.36
N TYR A 563 0.39 -14.92 20.58
CA TYR A 563 0.94 -14.95 19.23
C TYR A 563 2.42 -15.30 19.22
N ARG A 564 3.18 -14.67 20.13
CA ARG A 564 4.62 -14.94 20.30
C ARG A 564 4.86 -16.35 20.80
N GLU A 565 4.09 -16.80 21.79
CA GLU A 565 4.16 -18.16 22.32
C GLU A 565 3.92 -19.19 21.21
N ALA A 566 2.91 -18.99 20.37
CA ALA A 566 2.61 -19.87 19.25
C ALA A 566 3.73 -19.92 18.21
N TYR A 567 4.31 -18.77 17.86
CA TYR A 567 5.44 -18.72 16.92
C TYR A 567 6.72 -19.37 17.49
N TRP A 568 7.01 -19.20 18.78
CA TRP A 568 8.11 -19.91 19.45
C TRP A 568 7.87 -21.40 19.54
N TRP A 569 6.64 -21.83 19.84
CA TRP A 569 6.29 -23.25 19.79
C TRP A 569 6.57 -23.83 18.40
N LEU A 570 6.18 -23.11 17.35
CA LEU A 570 6.41 -23.54 15.97
C LEU A 570 7.91 -23.62 15.63
N ARG A 571 8.73 -22.68 16.13
CA ARG A 571 10.19 -22.69 15.97
C ARG A 571 10.86 -23.85 16.69
N ASP A 572 10.42 -24.17 17.90
CA ASP A 572 11.15 -25.07 18.80
C ASP A 572 10.62 -26.52 18.71
N ASN A 573 9.40 -26.74 18.22
CA ASN A 573 8.72 -28.06 18.20
C ASN A 573 8.41 -28.62 16.80
N THR A 574 8.82 -27.93 15.72
CA THR A 574 8.64 -28.44 14.35
C THR A 574 9.98 -28.64 13.65
N PRO A 575 10.10 -29.57 12.69
CA PRO A 575 11.28 -29.66 11.82
C PRO A 575 11.60 -28.34 11.12
N GLU A 576 12.88 -28.05 10.87
CA GLU A 576 13.33 -26.79 10.23
C GLU A 576 12.77 -26.61 8.80
N ASP A 577 12.56 -27.71 8.09
CA ASP A 577 12.00 -27.75 6.73
C ASP A 577 10.45 -27.73 6.71
N SER A 578 9.82 -27.50 7.86
CA SER A 578 8.35 -27.45 7.96
C SER A 578 7.77 -26.24 7.24
N ARG A 579 6.71 -26.49 6.48
CA ARG A 579 5.95 -25.49 5.72
C ARG A 579 4.65 -25.15 6.43
N VAL A 580 4.42 -23.87 6.65
CA VAL A 580 3.31 -23.34 7.44
C VAL A 580 2.36 -22.59 6.51
N MET A 581 1.12 -23.08 6.45
CA MET A 581 0.01 -22.42 5.78
C MET A 581 -0.71 -21.51 6.77
N ALA A 582 -0.71 -20.22 6.49
CA ALA A 582 -1.46 -19.21 7.22
C ALA A 582 -1.97 -18.17 6.22
N TRP A 583 -2.92 -17.34 6.63
CA TRP A 583 -3.33 -16.19 5.81
C TRP A 583 -2.15 -15.24 5.58
N TRP A 584 -2.16 -14.53 4.44
CA TRP A 584 -1.00 -13.78 3.95
C TRP A 584 -0.52 -12.68 4.92
N ASP A 585 -1.42 -12.12 5.73
CA ASP A 585 -1.12 -11.12 6.78
C ASP A 585 0.02 -11.55 7.71
N TYR A 586 0.11 -12.84 8.04
CA TYR A 586 1.00 -13.35 9.09
C TYR A 586 2.32 -13.91 8.54
N GLY A 587 2.49 -13.97 7.21
CA GLY A 587 3.64 -14.62 6.58
C GLY A 587 4.98 -14.07 7.08
N TYR A 588 5.10 -12.74 7.16
CA TYR A 588 6.32 -12.09 7.66
C TYR A 588 6.64 -12.43 9.11
N GLN A 589 5.64 -12.46 9.99
CA GLN A 589 5.82 -12.84 11.39
C GLN A 589 6.24 -14.31 11.53
N ILE A 590 5.68 -15.22 10.72
CA ILE A 590 6.07 -16.64 10.74
C ILE A 590 7.52 -16.79 10.27
N THR A 591 7.91 -16.16 9.16
CA THR A 591 9.31 -16.23 8.69
C THR A 591 10.29 -15.55 9.63
N GLY A 592 9.91 -14.44 10.28
CA GLY A 592 10.78 -13.66 11.14
C GLY A 592 10.92 -14.22 12.56
N ILE A 593 9.81 -14.62 13.19
CA ILE A 593 9.80 -15.09 14.59
C ILE A 593 9.91 -16.61 14.67
N ALA A 594 9.09 -17.33 13.90
CA ALA A 594 9.08 -18.79 13.95
C ALA A 594 10.22 -19.42 13.11
N ASN A 595 10.86 -18.64 12.23
CA ASN A 595 11.90 -19.10 11.32
C ASN A 595 11.47 -20.37 10.56
N ARG A 596 10.28 -20.32 9.93
CA ARG A 596 9.71 -21.42 9.14
C ARG A 596 9.24 -20.96 7.77
N THR A 597 9.15 -21.91 6.85
CA THR A 597 8.74 -21.66 5.48
C THR A 597 7.25 -21.32 5.41
N THR A 598 6.89 -20.26 4.67
CA THR A 598 5.51 -19.80 4.52
C THR A 598 5.02 -19.93 3.08
N VAL A 599 3.72 -20.20 2.95
CA VAL A 599 3.06 -20.31 1.64
C VAL A 599 2.82 -18.92 1.02
N ALA A 600 2.37 -17.94 1.80
CA ALA A 600 2.12 -16.58 1.32
C ALA A 600 2.62 -15.53 2.33
N ASP A 601 2.96 -14.34 1.83
CA ASP A 601 3.43 -13.21 2.65
C ASP A 601 2.69 -11.89 2.34
N GLY A 602 3.01 -10.85 3.11
CA GLY A 602 2.40 -9.52 3.01
C GLY A 602 2.75 -8.72 1.75
N ASN A 603 3.65 -9.17 0.88
CA ASN A 603 3.97 -8.47 -0.37
C ASN A 603 2.85 -8.61 -1.39
N THR A 604 2.13 -9.73 -1.34
CA THR A 604 1.00 -10.04 -2.20
C THR A 604 1.27 -9.95 -3.72
N TRP A 605 2.50 -10.24 -4.15
CA TRP A 605 2.91 -10.08 -5.55
C TRP A 605 2.26 -11.06 -6.53
N ASN A 606 1.86 -12.25 -6.06
CA ASN A 606 1.16 -13.24 -6.86
C ASN A 606 -0.27 -13.46 -6.34
N HIS A 607 -1.23 -12.84 -7.02
CA HIS A 607 -2.66 -12.91 -6.68
C HIS A 607 -3.23 -14.33 -6.85
N GLU A 608 -2.83 -15.06 -7.88
CA GLU A 608 -3.31 -16.43 -8.14
C GLU A 608 -2.94 -17.38 -7.00
N HIS A 609 -1.73 -17.23 -6.46
CA HIS A 609 -1.27 -18.05 -5.35
C HIS A 609 -2.03 -17.74 -4.04
N ILE A 610 -2.31 -16.47 -3.76
CA ILE A 610 -3.17 -16.08 -2.62
C ILE A 610 -4.60 -16.57 -2.83
N ALA A 611 -5.11 -16.54 -4.06
CA ALA A 611 -6.43 -17.08 -4.37
C ALA A 611 -6.49 -18.59 -4.16
N LEU A 612 -5.42 -19.33 -4.46
CA LEU A 612 -5.32 -20.77 -4.15
C LEU A 612 -5.33 -21.02 -2.64
N LEU A 613 -4.59 -20.23 -1.86
CA LEU A 613 -4.63 -20.27 -0.40
C LEU A 613 -6.04 -19.94 0.15
N GLY A 614 -6.67 -18.89 -0.34
CA GLY A 614 -8.03 -18.50 0.03
C GLY A 614 -9.04 -19.58 -0.31
N ARG A 615 -8.90 -20.23 -1.48
CA ARG A 615 -9.72 -21.39 -1.87
C ARG A 615 -9.52 -22.53 -0.89
N CYS A 616 -8.28 -22.86 -0.52
CA CYS A 616 -7.99 -23.91 0.44
C CYS A 616 -8.65 -23.65 1.81
N LEU A 617 -8.60 -22.42 2.33
CA LEU A 617 -9.18 -22.08 3.64
C LEU A 617 -10.72 -22.01 3.63
N THR A 618 -11.33 -21.66 2.49
CA THR A 618 -12.78 -21.45 2.37
C THR A 618 -13.54 -22.66 1.79
N SER A 619 -12.84 -23.62 1.20
CA SER A 619 -13.44 -24.84 0.64
C SER A 619 -13.78 -25.88 1.72
N PRO A 620 -14.64 -26.87 1.40
CA PRO A 620 -14.87 -28.01 2.27
C PRO A 620 -13.59 -28.77 2.60
N GLU A 621 -13.54 -29.31 3.80
CA GLU A 621 -12.37 -29.98 4.37
C GLU A 621 -11.69 -31.03 3.46
N LYS A 622 -12.45 -31.82 2.69
CA LYS A 622 -11.89 -32.83 1.77
C LYS A 622 -11.12 -32.18 0.62
N GLU A 623 -11.68 -31.12 0.05
CA GLU A 623 -11.08 -30.38 -1.06
C GLU A 623 -9.90 -29.55 -0.59
N ALA A 624 -10.05 -28.91 0.57
CA ALA A 624 -8.97 -28.18 1.23
C ALA A 624 -7.77 -29.08 1.52
N HIS A 625 -8.01 -30.29 2.06
CA HIS A 625 -6.95 -31.24 2.35
C HIS A 625 -6.20 -31.71 1.10
N ARG A 626 -6.88 -31.88 -0.04
CA ARG A 626 -6.25 -32.22 -1.33
C ARG A 626 -5.22 -31.20 -1.76
N VAL A 627 -5.42 -29.92 -1.47
CA VAL A 627 -4.45 -28.85 -1.76
C VAL A 627 -3.41 -28.73 -0.65
N ALA A 628 -3.85 -28.68 0.62
CA ALA A 628 -2.99 -28.47 1.77
C ALA A 628 -1.86 -29.51 1.88
N ARG A 629 -2.14 -30.79 1.59
CA ARG A 629 -1.15 -31.88 1.69
C ARG A 629 0.07 -31.73 0.76
N HIS A 630 -0.04 -30.91 -0.28
CA HIS A 630 1.05 -30.64 -1.23
C HIS A 630 1.83 -29.36 -0.88
N LEU A 631 1.20 -28.43 -0.16
CA LEU A 631 1.75 -27.09 0.11
C LEU A 631 2.25 -26.90 1.55
N ALA A 632 1.71 -27.65 2.53
CA ALA A 632 1.98 -27.38 3.93
C ALA A 632 1.95 -28.61 4.83
N ASP A 633 2.76 -28.56 5.89
CA ASP A 633 2.83 -29.54 6.97
C ASP A 633 1.99 -29.10 8.18
N TYR A 634 1.86 -27.80 8.39
CA TYR A 634 1.09 -27.18 9.45
C TYR A 634 0.17 -26.08 8.91
N VAL A 635 -1.01 -25.94 9.52
CA VAL A 635 -1.95 -24.83 9.30
C VAL A 635 -2.05 -24.03 10.58
N LEU A 636 -1.76 -22.73 10.51
CA LEU A 636 -1.88 -21.79 11.63
C LEU A 636 -3.07 -20.87 11.39
N ILE A 637 -3.93 -20.75 12.41
CA ILE A 637 -5.09 -19.86 12.39
C ILE A 637 -5.11 -18.94 13.61
N TRP A 638 -5.53 -17.70 13.40
CA TRP A 638 -5.86 -16.76 14.47
C TRP A 638 -7.34 -16.95 14.84
N ALA A 639 -7.60 -17.38 16.07
CA ALA A 639 -8.90 -17.88 16.53
C ALA A 639 -9.54 -17.04 17.65
N GLY A 640 -9.06 -15.82 17.92
CA GLY A 640 -9.64 -15.03 19.01
C GLY A 640 -9.60 -13.50 18.87
N GLY A 641 -10.77 -12.87 18.95
CA GLY A 641 -10.97 -11.42 19.03
C GLY A 641 -11.66 -10.86 17.78
N GLY A 642 -12.05 -9.58 17.79
CA GLY A 642 -12.79 -8.95 16.68
C GLY A 642 -12.04 -8.83 15.34
N GLY A 643 -10.79 -9.30 15.24
CA GLY A 643 -9.97 -9.31 14.03
C GLY A 643 -9.38 -10.69 13.72
N ASP A 644 -10.04 -11.76 14.17
CA ASP A 644 -9.68 -13.15 13.88
C ASP A 644 -9.85 -13.52 12.39
N ASP A 645 -9.40 -14.71 12.03
CA ASP A 645 -9.47 -15.17 10.64
C ASP A 645 -10.91 -15.40 10.18
N LEU A 646 -11.85 -15.67 11.09
CA LEU A 646 -13.27 -15.80 10.75
C LEU A 646 -13.86 -14.46 10.31
N ALA A 647 -13.49 -13.34 10.93
CA ALA A 647 -13.90 -12.01 10.51
C ALA A 647 -13.34 -11.65 9.12
N LYS A 648 -12.15 -12.17 8.78
CA LYS A 648 -11.50 -11.98 7.47
C LYS A 648 -11.98 -12.95 6.40
N SER A 649 -12.61 -14.05 6.79
CA SER A 649 -13.04 -15.14 5.89
C SER A 649 -13.88 -14.69 4.67
N PRO A 650 -14.77 -13.68 4.73
CA PRO A 650 -15.47 -13.22 3.53
C PRO A 650 -14.53 -12.58 2.49
N HIS A 651 -13.44 -11.95 2.93
CA HIS A 651 -12.41 -11.43 2.01
C HIS A 651 -11.61 -12.57 1.40
N MET A 652 -11.28 -13.61 2.17
CA MET A 652 -10.60 -14.81 1.65
C MET A 652 -11.43 -15.47 0.53
N ALA A 653 -12.74 -15.60 0.75
CA ALA A 653 -13.65 -16.18 -0.23
C ALA A 653 -13.79 -15.31 -1.48
N ARG A 654 -13.85 -13.98 -1.36
CA ARG A 654 -13.88 -13.06 -2.51
C ARG A 654 -12.61 -13.11 -3.35
N ILE A 655 -11.44 -13.17 -2.72
CA ILE A 655 -10.16 -13.27 -3.42
C ILE A 655 -10.09 -14.63 -4.15
N ALA A 656 -10.46 -15.72 -3.46
CA ALA A 656 -10.52 -17.04 -4.08
C ALA A 656 -11.47 -17.07 -5.29
N ASN A 657 -12.67 -16.51 -5.15
CA ASN A 657 -13.70 -16.49 -6.20
C ASN A 657 -13.30 -15.66 -7.44
N SER A 658 -12.36 -14.74 -7.30
CA SER A 658 -11.86 -13.93 -8.42
C SER A 658 -11.05 -14.74 -9.44
N VAL A 659 -10.39 -15.81 -9.00
CA VAL A 659 -9.59 -16.73 -9.84
C VAL A 659 -10.30 -18.07 -10.04
N TYR A 660 -10.93 -18.56 -8.98
CA TYR A 660 -11.62 -19.85 -8.90
C TYR A 660 -13.12 -19.63 -8.68
N ARG A 661 -13.86 -19.49 -9.78
CA ARG A 661 -15.29 -19.13 -9.75
C ARG A 661 -16.21 -20.23 -9.20
N ASP A 662 -15.66 -21.38 -8.81
CA ASP A 662 -16.38 -22.50 -8.17
C ASP A 662 -16.59 -22.30 -6.67
N VAL A 663 -15.86 -21.37 -6.03
CA VAL A 663 -15.98 -21.11 -4.58
C VAL A 663 -17.36 -20.55 -4.24
N CYS A 664 -17.87 -19.58 -5.02
CA CYS A 664 -19.19 -18.98 -4.80
C CYS A 664 -20.01 -18.95 -6.11
N PRO A 665 -20.64 -20.08 -6.48
CA PRO A 665 -21.30 -20.24 -7.78
C PRO A 665 -22.39 -19.18 -7.98
N GLY A 666 -22.24 -18.36 -9.02
CA GLY A 666 -23.24 -17.36 -9.39
C GLY A 666 -23.29 -16.10 -8.50
N ASP A 667 -22.35 -15.93 -7.57
CA ASP A 667 -22.16 -14.69 -6.82
C ASP A 667 -20.72 -14.17 -6.98
N PRO A 668 -20.47 -13.26 -7.93
CA PRO A 668 -19.15 -12.64 -8.14
C PRO A 668 -18.57 -11.95 -6.89
N THR A 669 -19.43 -11.45 -6.00
CA THR A 669 -19.01 -10.71 -4.79
C THR A 669 -18.90 -11.59 -3.55
N CYS A 670 -19.23 -12.89 -3.68
CA CYS A 670 -19.27 -13.87 -2.61
C CYS A 670 -19.82 -13.33 -1.29
N ARG A 671 -20.97 -12.63 -1.33
CA ARG A 671 -21.64 -12.07 -0.16
C ARG A 671 -22.41 -13.10 0.64
N GLN A 672 -22.70 -14.24 0.03
CA GLN A 672 -23.34 -15.36 0.70
C GLN A 672 -22.40 -16.13 1.63
N PHE A 673 -21.09 -15.86 1.55
CA PHE A 673 -20.10 -16.46 2.42
C PHE A 673 -19.87 -15.56 3.63
N GLY A 674 -20.24 -16.07 4.81
CA GLY A 674 -20.12 -15.35 6.08
C GLY A 674 -21.18 -15.77 7.10
N PHE A 675 -21.57 -14.83 7.95
CA PHE A 675 -22.57 -15.00 9.00
C PHE A 675 -23.86 -14.24 8.67
N THR A 676 -25.02 -14.86 8.91
CA THR A 676 -26.32 -14.25 8.60
C THR A 676 -26.76 -13.22 9.65
N ASP A 677 -26.36 -13.43 10.90
CA ASP A 677 -26.84 -12.65 12.04
C ASP A 677 -25.69 -12.11 12.91
N LYS A 678 -25.97 -11.06 13.70
CA LYS A 678 -25.07 -10.56 14.75
C LYS A 678 -24.74 -11.61 15.83
N TYR A 679 -25.52 -12.69 15.90
CA TYR A 679 -25.32 -13.82 16.82
C TYR A 679 -24.31 -14.86 16.29
N GLY A 680 -23.78 -14.67 15.07
CA GLY A 680 -22.70 -15.52 14.54
C GLY A 680 -23.18 -16.85 13.94
N THR A 681 -24.42 -16.91 13.44
CA THR A 681 -24.95 -18.07 12.70
C THR A 681 -24.23 -18.19 11.35
N PRO A 682 -23.49 -19.28 11.09
CA PRO A 682 -22.77 -19.46 9.84
C PRO A 682 -23.75 -19.78 8.70
N THR A 683 -23.42 -19.34 7.49
CA THR A 683 -24.08 -19.82 6.26
C THR A 683 -23.65 -21.27 5.97
N PRO A 684 -24.41 -22.06 5.18
CA PRO A 684 -24.04 -23.45 4.87
C PRO A 684 -22.65 -23.58 4.24
N MET A 685 -22.24 -22.59 3.43
CA MET A 685 -20.90 -22.54 2.85
C MET A 685 -19.83 -22.26 3.91
N MET A 686 -20.11 -21.34 4.83
CA MET A 686 -19.21 -21.03 5.95
C MET A 686 -19.07 -22.23 6.89
N GLU A 687 -20.16 -22.92 7.21
CA GLU A 687 -20.15 -24.10 8.08
C GLU A 687 -19.33 -25.26 7.47
N ALA A 688 -19.42 -25.45 6.16
CA ALA A 688 -18.63 -26.45 5.45
C ALA A 688 -17.13 -26.11 5.35
N SER A 689 -16.77 -24.82 5.45
CA SER A 689 -15.41 -24.34 5.23
C SER A 689 -14.38 -24.93 6.21
N LEU A 690 -13.17 -25.20 5.73
CA LEU A 690 -12.06 -25.65 6.57
C LEU A 690 -11.80 -24.67 7.72
N LEU A 691 -11.76 -23.37 7.43
CA LEU A 691 -11.47 -22.34 8.41
C LEU A 691 -12.47 -22.33 9.59
N TYR A 692 -13.77 -22.47 9.31
CA TYR A 692 -14.79 -22.55 10.36
C TYR A 692 -14.61 -23.80 11.23
N LYS A 693 -14.31 -24.95 10.61
CA LYS A 693 -14.08 -26.19 11.35
C LYS A 693 -12.82 -26.14 12.21
N LEU A 694 -11.71 -25.63 11.69
CA LEU A 694 -10.46 -25.49 12.46
C LEU A 694 -10.65 -24.51 13.62
N HIS A 695 -11.30 -23.37 13.39
CA HIS A 695 -11.58 -22.41 14.44
C HIS A 695 -12.54 -22.98 15.50
N GLY A 696 -13.62 -23.66 15.07
CA GLY A 696 -14.65 -24.20 15.95
C GLY A 696 -14.30 -25.53 16.62
N HIS A 697 -13.20 -26.18 16.22
CA HIS A 697 -12.81 -27.52 16.67
C HIS A 697 -12.78 -27.60 18.20
N ASN A 698 -13.58 -28.47 18.80
CA ASN A 698 -13.71 -28.68 20.26
C ASN A 698 -14.08 -27.42 21.08
N GLN A 699 -14.46 -26.32 20.41
CA GLN A 699 -14.97 -25.10 21.07
C GLN A 699 -16.48 -24.95 20.90
N LYS A 700 -17.01 -25.31 19.72
CA LYS A 700 -18.45 -25.33 19.43
C LYS A 700 -18.96 -26.76 19.44
N GLN A 701 -20.12 -26.96 20.07
CA GLN A 701 -20.76 -28.26 20.16
C GLN A 701 -21.11 -28.76 18.75
N GLY A 702 -20.63 -29.95 18.37
CA GLY A 702 -20.87 -30.55 17.05
C GLY A 702 -19.90 -30.11 15.93
N VAL A 703 -18.95 -29.21 16.18
CA VAL A 703 -17.93 -28.82 15.18
C VAL A 703 -16.61 -29.52 15.48
N THR A 704 -16.32 -30.56 14.70
CA THR A 704 -15.05 -31.28 14.75
C THR A 704 -14.44 -31.38 13.35
N VAL A 705 -13.12 -31.59 13.33
CA VAL A 705 -12.31 -31.75 12.12
C VAL A 705 -11.99 -33.23 12.03
N ASP A 706 -11.92 -33.78 10.82
CA ASP A 706 -11.57 -35.19 10.57
C ASP A 706 -10.17 -35.48 11.14
N PRO A 707 -10.06 -36.32 12.17
CA PRO A 707 -8.78 -36.64 12.82
C PRO A 707 -7.77 -37.29 11.88
N ASN A 708 -8.22 -37.82 10.73
CA ASN A 708 -7.36 -38.44 9.72
C ASN A 708 -6.73 -37.41 8.77
N ARG A 709 -7.22 -36.17 8.74
CA ARG A 709 -6.72 -35.11 7.83
C ARG A 709 -5.99 -34.00 8.56
N PHE A 710 -6.55 -33.55 9.69
CA PHE A 710 -5.94 -32.50 10.49
C PHE A 710 -5.96 -32.89 11.95
N ARG A 711 -4.84 -32.65 12.63
CA ARG A 711 -4.69 -32.89 14.07
C ARG A 711 -4.28 -31.61 14.76
N GLU A 712 -5.04 -31.19 15.76
CA GLU A 712 -4.64 -30.08 16.62
C GLU A 712 -3.37 -30.44 17.39
N VAL A 713 -2.34 -29.59 17.31
CA VAL A 713 -1.04 -29.82 17.96
C VAL A 713 -0.70 -28.75 19.00
N PHE A 714 -1.27 -27.55 18.86
CA PHE A 714 -1.05 -26.46 19.81
C PHE A 714 -2.26 -25.52 19.81
N THR A 715 -2.63 -25.07 21.02
CA THR A 715 -3.58 -23.98 21.24
C THR A 715 -3.03 -23.08 22.33
N SER A 716 -3.01 -21.78 22.06
CA SER A 716 -2.47 -20.78 22.99
C SER A 716 -3.33 -20.63 24.25
N LYS A 717 -2.73 -20.09 25.31
CA LYS A 717 -3.35 -19.96 26.64
C LYS A 717 -4.72 -19.29 26.65
N TYR A 718 -4.91 -18.22 25.88
CA TYR A 718 -6.18 -17.51 25.76
C TYR A 718 -6.93 -17.85 24.46
N GLY A 719 -6.55 -18.93 23.76
CA GLY A 719 -7.19 -19.40 22.54
C GLY A 719 -7.09 -18.45 21.35
N LYS A 720 -6.08 -17.56 21.33
CA LYS A 720 -5.85 -16.59 20.25
C LYS A 720 -5.24 -17.21 19.00
N VAL A 721 -4.39 -18.22 19.16
CA VAL A 721 -3.74 -18.93 18.05
C VAL A 721 -3.94 -20.43 18.21
N ARG A 722 -4.19 -21.10 17.10
CA ARG A 722 -4.29 -22.56 17.03
C ARG A 722 -3.48 -23.07 15.86
N ILE A 723 -2.79 -24.19 16.07
CA ILE A 723 -1.94 -24.82 15.07
C ILE A 723 -2.39 -26.26 14.88
N PHE A 724 -2.60 -26.63 13.62
CA PHE A 724 -3.03 -27.95 13.19
C PHE A 724 -1.97 -28.58 12.30
N LYS A 725 -1.63 -29.84 12.54
CA LYS A 725 -0.78 -30.64 11.67
C LYS A 725 -1.62 -31.26 10.55
N VAL A 726 -1.15 -31.14 9.32
CA VAL A 726 -1.73 -31.81 8.15
C VAL A 726 -1.24 -33.25 8.12
N LEU A 727 -2.14 -34.22 8.00
CA LEU A 727 -1.82 -35.64 7.92
C LEU A 727 -1.86 -36.11 6.46
N GLY A 728 -1.03 -37.08 6.06
CA GLY A 728 -1.01 -37.55 4.66
C GLY A 728 -0.36 -36.56 3.67
N VAL A 729 0.59 -35.74 4.16
CA VAL A 729 1.44 -34.87 3.35
C VAL A 729 2.18 -35.69 2.29
N SER A 730 2.22 -35.19 1.07
CA SER A 730 2.93 -35.86 -0.03
C SER A 730 4.42 -35.57 0.04
N GLU A 731 5.21 -36.58 0.42
CA GLU A 731 6.68 -36.51 0.39
C GLU A 731 7.20 -36.33 -1.04
N GLU A 732 6.56 -36.93 -2.04
CA GLU A 732 6.88 -36.73 -3.47
C GLU A 732 6.78 -35.26 -3.89
N SER A 733 5.75 -34.55 -3.43
CA SER A 733 5.62 -33.11 -3.74
C SER A 733 6.65 -32.28 -2.98
N LYS A 734 7.03 -32.71 -1.78
CA LYS A 734 8.06 -32.04 -0.98
C LYS A 734 9.45 -32.22 -1.62
N SER A 735 9.79 -33.42 -2.06
CA SER A 735 11.06 -33.71 -2.75
C SER A 735 11.12 -33.04 -4.13
N TRP A 736 10.02 -33.01 -4.88
CA TRP A 736 9.93 -32.33 -6.17
C TRP A 736 10.34 -30.86 -6.09
N VAL A 737 9.79 -30.12 -5.12
CA VAL A 737 10.07 -28.69 -4.95
C VAL A 737 11.47 -28.44 -4.36
N ALA A 738 11.97 -29.37 -3.54
CA ALA A 738 13.30 -29.27 -2.97
C ALA A 738 14.41 -29.42 -4.02
N ASP A 739 14.15 -30.22 -5.08
CA ASP A 739 15.10 -30.47 -6.16
C ASP A 739 15.44 -29.18 -6.94
N PRO A 740 16.71 -28.74 -6.94
CA PRO A 740 17.13 -27.56 -7.70
C PRO A 740 16.94 -27.69 -9.22
N SER A 741 16.90 -28.92 -9.76
CA SER A 741 16.72 -29.16 -11.21
C SER A 741 15.31 -28.81 -11.71
N ASN A 742 14.32 -28.80 -10.82
CA ASN A 742 12.94 -28.45 -11.13
C ASN A 742 12.68 -26.94 -11.05
N ARG A 743 13.71 -26.12 -10.80
CA ARG A 743 13.59 -24.66 -10.72
C ARG A 743 13.72 -24.04 -12.10
N ASP A 744 12.85 -23.07 -12.36
CA ASP A 744 12.87 -22.24 -13.56
C ASP A 744 13.87 -21.08 -13.35
N CYS A 745 15.08 -21.25 -13.85
CA CYS A 745 16.15 -20.26 -13.76
C CYS A 745 16.27 -19.46 -15.07
N ASP A 746 16.38 -18.13 -14.98
CA ASP A 746 16.52 -17.26 -16.15
C ASP A 746 17.79 -17.58 -16.97
N VAL A 747 18.85 -18.05 -16.31
CA VAL A 747 20.11 -18.52 -16.89
C VAL A 747 20.55 -19.77 -16.13
N GLU A 748 21.12 -20.76 -16.81
CA GLU A 748 21.71 -21.94 -16.16
C GLU A 748 22.76 -21.51 -15.12
N GLY A 749 22.53 -21.86 -13.85
CA GLY A 749 23.39 -21.44 -12.72
C GLY A 749 23.22 -19.98 -12.29
N GLY A 750 22.21 -19.27 -12.79
CA GLY A 750 21.86 -17.92 -12.36
C GLY A 750 21.33 -17.87 -10.92
N TRP A 751 21.35 -16.69 -10.31
CA TRP A 751 20.84 -16.48 -8.95
C TRP A 751 19.29 -16.34 -8.90
N PHE A 752 18.67 -16.00 -10.03
CA PHE A 752 17.22 -15.89 -10.18
C PHE A 752 16.66 -17.24 -10.63
N CYS A 753 16.16 -18.03 -9.68
CA CYS A 753 15.63 -19.37 -9.90
C CYS A 753 14.31 -19.55 -9.18
N ARG A 754 13.21 -19.48 -9.93
CA ARG A 754 11.86 -19.62 -9.37
C ARG A 754 11.53 -21.08 -9.19
N GLY A 755 10.94 -21.42 -8.05
CA GLY A 755 10.35 -22.73 -7.86
C GLY A 755 9.05 -22.88 -8.66
N VAL A 756 8.68 -24.12 -8.93
CA VAL A 756 7.51 -24.48 -9.73
C VAL A 756 6.55 -25.30 -8.86
N TYR A 757 5.25 -25.23 -9.16
CA TYR A 757 4.26 -26.05 -8.47
C TYR A 757 4.50 -27.54 -8.74
N PRO A 758 4.26 -28.43 -7.76
CA PRO A 758 4.30 -29.86 -7.98
C PRO A 758 3.22 -30.30 -8.98
N PRO A 759 3.48 -31.28 -9.87
CA PRO A 759 2.54 -31.76 -10.89
C PRO A 759 1.18 -32.19 -10.32
N ALA A 760 1.15 -32.69 -9.08
CA ALA A 760 -0.07 -33.10 -8.41
C ALA A 760 -1.12 -31.97 -8.24
N LEU A 761 -0.70 -30.70 -8.25
CA LEU A 761 -1.59 -29.54 -8.16
C LEU A 761 -2.11 -29.07 -9.52
N GLU A 762 -1.63 -29.62 -10.63
CA GLU A 762 -1.99 -29.19 -11.99
C GLU A 762 -3.50 -29.29 -12.26
N THR A 763 -4.17 -30.31 -11.73
CA THR A 763 -5.63 -30.48 -11.83
C THR A 763 -6.44 -29.37 -11.14
N VAL A 764 -5.86 -28.74 -10.12
CA VAL A 764 -6.47 -27.63 -9.38
C VAL A 764 -6.12 -26.31 -10.07
N LEU A 765 -4.88 -26.18 -10.52
CA LEU A 765 -4.35 -25.01 -11.22
C LEU A 765 -4.96 -24.85 -12.62
N SER A 766 -5.31 -25.92 -13.32
CA SER A 766 -5.96 -25.86 -14.64
C SER A 766 -7.36 -25.25 -14.60
N LYS A 767 -8.00 -25.23 -13.42
CA LYS A 767 -9.30 -24.56 -13.20
C LYS A 767 -9.17 -23.06 -13.00
N LYS A 768 -7.95 -22.51 -12.97
CA LYS A 768 -7.73 -21.08 -12.84
C LYS A 768 -8.29 -20.36 -14.06
N LYS A 769 -8.98 -19.26 -13.84
CA LYS A 769 -9.24 -18.27 -14.88
C LYS A 769 -8.28 -17.11 -14.69
N ASP A 770 -7.62 -16.71 -15.77
CA ASP A 770 -6.67 -15.60 -15.73
C ASP A 770 -7.39 -14.35 -15.18
N PHE A 771 -6.88 -13.82 -14.07
CA PHE A 771 -7.39 -12.58 -13.49
C PHE A 771 -6.73 -11.42 -14.25
N ALA A 772 -7.40 -10.92 -15.29
CA ALA A 772 -6.97 -9.72 -15.97
C ALA A 772 -7.10 -8.53 -15.01
N GLN A 773 -5.96 -7.95 -14.59
CA GLN A 773 -5.97 -6.59 -14.07
C GLN A 773 -6.38 -5.65 -15.21
N LEU A 774 -7.05 -4.55 -14.87
CA LEU A 774 -7.55 -3.51 -15.80
C LEU A 774 -6.43 -2.79 -16.60
N GLU A 775 -5.20 -3.34 -16.62
CA GLU A 775 -3.96 -2.76 -17.12
C GLU A 775 -3.27 -3.67 -18.16
N ASP A 776 -3.67 -4.93 -18.30
CA ASP A 776 -3.19 -5.86 -19.34
C ASP A 776 -3.90 -5.65 -20.68
N PHE A 777 -4.05 -4.40 -21.11
CA PHE A 777 -4.64 -4.06 -22.43
C PHE A 777 -3.86 -4.63 -23.63
N ASN A 778 -2.67 -5.19 -23.41
CA ASN A 778 -1.84 -5.80 -24.45
C ASN A 778 -1.88 -7.34 -24.46
N ALA A 779 -2.56 -8.00 -23.52
CA ALA A 779 -2.71 -9.45 -23.55
C ALA A 779 -3.96 -9.83 -24.36
N LYS A 780 -3.80 -10.08 -25.67
CA LYS A 780 -4.87 -10.62 -26.53
C LYS A 780 -5.32 -12.01 -26.05
N ARG A 781 -6.25 -12.13 -25.11
CA ARG A 781 -6.82 -13.43 -24.65
C ARG A 781 -8.24 -13.25 -24.10
N ASP A 782 -9.16 -14.12 -24.54
CA ASP A 782 -10.56 -14.34 -24.10
C ASP A 782 -11.23 -13.23 -23.26
N GLU A 783 -11.28 -12.02 -23.81
CA GLU A 783 -11.68 -10.79 -23.12
C GLU A 783 -13.14 -10.79 -22.63
N ALA A 784 -14.04 -11.50 -23.31
CA ALA A 784 -15.48 -11.38 -23.07
C ALA A 784 -15.96 -11.88 -21.69
N ASP A 785 -15.42 -13.00 -21.18
CA ASP A 785 -15.86 -13.59 -19.90
C ASP A 785 -15.20 -12.90 -18.68
N ALA A 786 -13.98 -12.37 -18.85
CA ALA A 786 -13.31 -11.59 -17.82
C ALA A 786 -13.95 -10.19 -17.68
N GLU A 787 -14.21 -9.51 -18.78
CA GLU A 787 -14.88 -8.20 -18.79
C GLU A 787 -16.33 -8.29 -18.26
N ALA A 788 -17.08 -9.33 -18.66
CA ALA A 788 -18.44 -9.54 -18.17
C ALA A 788 -18.46 -9.78 -16.65
N TYR A 789 -17.53 -10.61 -16.13
CA TYR A 789 -17.39 -10.83 -14.70
C TYR A 789 -17.03 -9.55 -13.95
N GLN A 790 -16.08 -8.76 -14.46
CA GLN A 790 -15.64 -7.54 -13.82
C GLN A 790 -16.73 -6.46 -13.84
N LYS A 791 -17.48 -6.35 -14.93
CA LYS A 791 -18.66 -5.47 -15.02
C LYS A 791 -19.72 -5.89 -14.00
N ALA A 792 -20.06 -7.18 -13.94
CA ALA A 792 -21.01 -7.71 -12.96
C ALA A 792 -20.53 -7.49 -11.51
N TYR A 793 -19.25 -7.69 -11.24
CA TYR A 793 -18.63 -7.42 -9.94
C TYR A 793 -18.78 -5.94 -9.55
N MET A 794 -18.45 -5.03 -10.47
CA MET A 794 -18.55 -3.58 -10.25
C MET A 794 -20.00 -3.11 -10.05
N GLU A 795 -20.94 -3.63 -10.83
CA GLU A 795 -22.38 -3.38 -10.66
C GLU A 795 -22.87 -3.87 -9.29
N ASN A 796 -22.51 -5.10 -8.91
CA ASN A 796 -22.89 -5.69 -7.63
C ASN A 796 -22.25 -4.98 -6.42
N MET A 797 -21.07 -4.38 -6.61
CA MET A 797 -20.41 -3.56 -5.59
C MET A 797 -21.05 -2.17 -5.44
N ARG A 798 -21.64 -1.61 -6.51
CA ARG A 798 -22.35 -0.31 -6.49
C ARG A 798 -23.71 -0.40 -5.80
N ASP A 799 -24.45 -1.48 -5.98
CA ASP A 799 -25.73 -1.72 -5.29
C ASP A 799 -25.69 -2.98 -4.42
N PRO A 800 -25.30 -2.85 -3.13
CA PRO A 800 -25.13 -4.01 -2.27
C PRO A 800 -26.42 -4.78 -1.99
N LYS A 801 -27.57 -4.09 -1.93
CA LYS A 801 -28.84 -4.71 -1.56
C LYS A 801 -29.40 -5.53 -2.70
N LYS A 802 -29.35 -5.00 -3.93
CA LYS A 802 -29.79 -5.70 -5.14
C LYS A 802 -28.97 -6.97 -5.38
N ALA A 803 -27.65 -6.86 -5.29
CA ALA A 803 -26.76 -8.01 -5.50
C ALA A 803 -26.92 -9.12 -4.45
N THR A 804 -27.17 -8.79 -3.18
CA THR A 804 -27.48 -9.82 -2.16
C THR A 804 -28.79 -10.55 -2.50
N ALA A 805 -29.81 -9.83 -3.00
CA ALA A 805 -31.07 -10.43 -3.40
C ALA A 805 -30.93 -11.31 -4.66
N GLU A 806 -30.16 -10.88 -5.66
CA GLU A 806 -29.86 -11.66 -6.87
C GLU A 806 -29.03 -12.89 -6.56
N ALA A 807 -27.96 -12.76 -5.77
CA ALA A 807 -27.18 -13.90 -5.29
C ALA A 807 -28.09 -14.91 -4.59
N ALA A 808 -28.96 -14.46 -3.66
CA ALA A 808 -29.88 -15.34 -2.93
C ALA A 808 -30.84 -16.10 -3.86
N LYS A 809 -31.25 -15.52 -4.99
CA LYS A 809 -32.03 -16.23 -6.02
C LYS A 809 -31.19 -17.29 -6.73
N VAL A 810 -29.97 -16.94 -7.15
CA VAL A 810 -29.07 -17.88 -7.84
C VAL A 810 -28.69 -19.05 -6.94
N ALA A 811 -28.42 -18.82 -5.66
CA ALA A 811 -28.12 -19.89 -4.71
C ALA A 811 -29.32 -20.81 -4.43
N LYS A 812 -30.56 -20.28 -4.45
CA LYS A 812 -31.76 -21.12 -4.38
C LYS A 812 -31.87 -22.03 -5.60
N VAL A 813 -31.60 -21.51 -6.80
CA VAL A 813 -31.59 -22.30 -8.04
C VAL A 813 -30.47 -23.33 -8.05
N ALA A 814 -29.25 -22.94 -7.67
CA ALA A 814 -28.11 -23.84 -7.56
C ALA A 814 -28.34 -24.93 -6.51
N LYS A 815 -28.95 -24.61 -5.37
CA LYS A 815 -29.32 -25.58 -4.34
C LYS A 815 -30.39 -26.56 -4.84
N ALA A 816 -31.38 -26.07 -5.61
CA ALA A 816 -32.39 -26.93 -6.24
C ALA A 816 -31.73 -27.90 -7.24
N ALA A 817 -30.87 -27.40 -8.13
CA ALA A 817 -30.13 -28.22 -9.09
C ALA A 817 -29.18 -29.23 -8.42
N LYS A 818 -28.54 -28.85 -7.29
CA LYS A 818 -27.67 -29.74 -6.51
C LYS A 818 -28.45 -30.80 -5.72
N MET A 819 -29.68 -30.48 -5.29
CA MET A 819 -30.60 -31.47 -4.72
C MET A 819 -31.11 -32.44 -5.78
N GLU A 820 -31.36 -32.00 -7.01
CA GLU A 820 -31.65 -32.86 -8.15
C GLU A 820 -30.47 -33.78 -8.49
N THR A 821 -29.26 -33.25 -8.61
CA THR A 821 -28.06 -34.08 -8.90
C THR A 821 -27.69 -35.01 -7.75
N ASN A 822 -27.86 -34.60 -6.49
CA ASN A 822 -27.67 -35.50 -5.35
C ASN A 822 -28.80 -36.51 -5.21
N ALA A 823 -30.03 -36.17 -5.60
CA ALA A 823 -31.13 -37.14 -5.68
C ALA A 823 -30.80 -38.21 -6.72
N ILE A 824 -30.34 -37.80 -7.90
CA ILE A 824 -29.87 -38.70 -8.98
C ILE A 824 -28.65 -39.53 -8.52
N ALA A 825 -27.68 -38.94 -7.82
CA ALA A 825 -26.51 -39.66 -7.29
C ALA A 825 -26.83 -40.55 -6.06
N SER A 826 -27.94 -40.31 -5.36
CA SER A 826 -28.45 -41.19 -4.30
C SER A 826 -29.42 -42.27 -4.82
N GLU A 827 -29.85 -42.14 -6.08
CA GLU A 827 -30.66 -43.12 -6.83
C GLU A 827 -29.82 -44.07 -7.69
N GLU A 828 -28.53 -44.27 -7.37
CA GLU A 828 -27.86 -45.53 -7.75
C GLU A 828 -28.44 -46.69 -6.93
N LYS A 829 -29.68 -47.05 -7.26
CA LYS A 829 -30.33 -48.27 -6.81
C LYS A 829 -29.65 -49.43 -7.52
N LYS A 830 -28.67 -50.07 -6.88
CA LYS A 830 -28.21 -51.40 -7.32
C LYS A 830 -29.44 -52.31 -7.42
N LEU A 831 -29.86 -52.65 -8.65
CA LEU A 831 -30.93 -53.62 -8.87
C LEU A 831 -30.57 -54.91 -8.11
N SER A 832 -31.55 -55.47 -7.41
CA SER A 832 -31.38 -56.76 -6.75
C SER A 832 -31.24 -57.87 -7.80
N MET A 833 -30.54 -58.95 -7.45
CA MET A 833 -30.33 -60.08 -8.37
C MET A 833 -31.64 -60.72 -8.82
N ALA A 834 -32.73 -60.57 -8.05
CA ALA A 834 -34.06 -61.03 -8.40
C ALA A 834 -34.73 -60.17 -9.50
N GLU A 835 -34.55 -58.85 -9.46
CA GLU A 835 -35.08 -57.94 -10.50
C GLU A 835 -34.34 -58.15 -11.85
N LEU A 836 -33.04 -58.47 -11.81
CA LEU A 836 -32.26 -58.82 -13.00
C LEU A 836 -32.69 -60.17 -13.62
N GLU A 837 -33.06 -61.16 -12.79
CA GLU A 837 -33.58 -62.44 -13.29
C GLU A 837 -34.98 -62.32 -13.87
N GLU A 838 -35.85 -61.49 -13.29
CA GLU A 838 -37.19 -61.23 -13.81
C GLU A 838 -37.15 -60.46 -15.15
N MET A 839 -36.22 -59.51 -15.30
CA MET A 839 -35.96 -58.82 -16.57
C MET A 839 -35.39 -59.75 -17.64
N ARG A 840 -34.48 -60.67 -17.29
CA ARG A 840 -33.96 -61.70 -18.20
C ARG A 840 -35.10 -62.56 -18.76
N ASP A 841 -36.02 -62.99 -17.91
CA ASP A 841 -37.11 -63.88 -18.31
C ASP A 841 -38.16 -63.14 -19.17
N GLN A 842 -38.31 -61.82 -19.04
CA GLN A 842 -39.17 -60.99 -19.93
C GLN A 842 -38.55 -60.77 -21.32
N LEU A 843 -37.22 -60.73 -21.43
CA LEU A 843 -36.47 -60.52 -22.69
C LEU A 843 -36.12 -61.82 -23.41
N ALA A 844 -36.33 -62.99 -22.79
CA ALA A 844 -35.93 -64.29 -23.33
C ALA A 844 -36.70 -64.72 -24.60
N ASP A 845 -37.92 -64.21 -24.79
CA ASP A 845 -38.85 -64.65 -25.84
C ASP A 845 -38.87 -63.79 -27.12
N HIS A 846 -38.03 -62.74 -27.21
CA HIS A 846 -38.01 -61.83 -28.37
C HIS A 846 -36.60 -61.71 -28.98
N TRP A 847 -36.36 -62.38 -30.11
CA TRP A 847 -35.11 -62.30 -30.89
C TRP A 847 -35.35 -61.47 -32.14
N GLU A 848 -34.77 -60.27 -32.20
CA GLU A 848 -34.94 -59.35 -33.33
C GLU A 848 -33.66 -58.54 -33.57
N ASP A 849 -33.42 -58.22 -34.84
CA ASP A 849 -32.34 -57.32 -35.23
C ASP A 849 -32.86 -55.89 -35.13
N ASN A 850 -32.24 -55.08 -34.28
CA ASN A 850 -32.60 -53.70 -34.04
C ASN A 850 -31.36 -52.83 -33.85
N GLU A 851 -31.55 -51.52 -33.72
CA GLU A 851 -30.42 -50.57 -33.59
C GLU A 851 -29.57 -50.85 -32.34
N VAL A 852 -30.17 -51.38 -31.27
CA VAL A 852 -29.49 -51.71 -30.01
C VAL A 852 -28.56 -52.92 -30.16
N THR A 853 -29.05 -54.02 -30.76
CA THR A 853 -28.25 -55.22 -31.04
C THR A 853 -27.11 -54.90 -32.02
N THR A 854 -27.38 -54.08 -33.04
CA THR A 854 -26.38 -53.63 -34.01
C THR A 854 -25.28 -52.80 -33.34
N ARG A 855 -25.66 -51.78 -32.55
CA ARG A 855 -24.71 -50.91 -31.87
C ARG A 855 -23.87 -51.67 -30.85
N MET A 856 -24.47 -52.60 -30.10
CA MET A 856 -23.76 -53.43 -29.13
C MET A 856 -22.75 -54.37 -29.81
N TRP A 857 -23.11 -54.95 -30.96
CA TRP A 857 -22.19 -55.75 -31.76
C TRP A 857 -21.00 -54.92 -32.27
N GLU A 858 -21.25 -53.70 -32.78
CA GLU A 858 -20.21 -52.78 -33.23
C GLU A 858 -19.21 -52.45 -32.11
N LEU A 859 -19.72 -52.08 -30.92
CA LEU A 859 -18.87 -51.71 -29.79
C LEU A 859 -18.00 -52.88 -29.32
N ILE A 860 -18.57 -54.09 -29.27
CA ILE A 860 -17.84 -55.30 -28.85
C ILE A 860 -16.75 -55.66 -29.86
N ASN A 861 -17.02 -55.53 -31.16
CA ASN A 861 -16.03 -55.75 -32.22
C ASN A 861 -14.96 -54.65 -32.28
N ALA A 862 -15.33 -53.39 -31.99
CA ALA A 862 -14.39 -52.28 -31.90
C ALA A 862 -13.50 -52.35 -30.65
N GLY A 863 -13.94 -53.05 -29.60
CA GLY A 863 -13.21 -53.21 -28.35
C GLY A 863 -13.31 -52.02 -27.39
N GLU A 864 -14.32 -51.17 -27.54
CA GLU A 864 -14.54 -49.95 -26.76
C GLU A 864 -15.11 -50.25 -25.37
N MET A 865 -14.24 -50.72 -24.46
CA MET A 865 -14.61 -51.22 -23.13
C MET A 865 -15.28 -50.17 -22.23
N GLU A 866 -14.84 -48.91 -22.29
CA GLU A 866 -15.40 -47.84 -21.44
C GLU A 866 -16.85 -47.52 -21.86
N GLU A 867 -17.13 -47.38 -23.16
CA GLU A 867 -18.49 -47.16 -23.67
C GLU A 867 -19.41 -48.35 -23.38
N ILE A 868 -18.91 -49.60 -23.48
CA ILE A 868 -19.70 -50.80 -23.14
C ILE A 868 -20.03 -50.82 -21.64
N ALA A 869 -19.06 -50.49 -20.77
CA ALA A 869 -19.27 -50.48 -19.32
C ALA A 869 -20.21 -49.36 -18.86
N GLU A 870 -20.10 -48.18 -19.47
CA GLU A 870 -20.99 -47.05 -19.23
C GLU A 870 -22.42 -47.38 -19.70
N TRP A 871 -22.58 -47.92 -20.91
CA TRP A 871 -23.90 -48.24 -21.46
C TRP A 871 -24.62 -49.35 -20.70
N ILE A 872 -23.90 -50.40 -20.28
CA ILE A 872 -24.45 -51.45 -19.40
C ILE A 872 -24.76 -50.89 -17.99
N GLY A 873 -23.98 -49.92 -17.52
CA GLY A 873 -24.23 -49.22 -16.25
C GLY A 873 -25.51 -48.38 -16.27
N GLU A 874 -25.77 -47.65 -17.36
CA GLU A 874 -26.98 -46.84 -17.55
C GLU A 874 -28.22 -47.69 -17.88
N HIS A 875 -28.04 -48.78 -18.64
CA HIS A 875 -29.12 -49.60 -19.17
C HIS A 875 -28.82 -51.11 -19.05
N PRO A 876 -28.96 -51.74 -17.87
CA PRO A 876 -28.59 -53.15 -17.65
C PRO A 876 -29.25 -54.17 -18.60
N GLN A 877 -30.42 -53.83 -19.16
CA GLN A 877 -31.13 -54.65 -20.14
C GLN A 877 -30.35 -54.92 -21.43
N VAL A 878 -29.44 -54.02 -21.82
CA VAL A 878 -28.66 -54.15 -23.07
C VAL A 878 -27.66 -55.31 -23.02
N ALA A 879 -27.30 -55.79 -21.82
CA ALA A 879 -26.41 -56.95 -21.66
C ALA A 879 -27.10 -58.28 -22.06
N TYR A 880 -28.43 -58.31 -22.09
CA TYR A 880 -29.25 -59.51 -22.31
C TYR A 880 -29.91 -59.57 -23.70
N VAL A 881 -29.71 -58.56 -24.54
CA VAL A 881 -30.33 -58.49 -25.88
C VAL A 881 -29.82 -59.62 -26.78
N ARG A 882 -30.71 -60.11 -27.65
CA ARG A 882 -30.37 -61.11 -28.65
C ARG A 882 -30.90 -60.71 -30.01
N SER A 883 -30.01 -60.88 -30.98
CA SER A 883 -30.27 -60.78 -32.42
C SER A 883 -31.18 -61.93 -32.89
N SER A 884 -31.74 -61.81 -34.10
CA SER A 884 -32.69 -62.76 -34.70
C SER A 884 -32.14 -64.19 -34.89
N ASP A 885 -30.82 -64.34 -34.87
CA ASP A 885 -30.09 -65.61 -34.89
C ASP A 885 -29.92 -66.25 -33.49
N GLY A 886 -30.43 -65.58 -32.45
CA GLY A 886 -30.34 -66.01 -31.05
C GLY A 886 -29.00 -65.70 -30.40
N ARG A 887 -28.08 -64.98 -31.07
CA ARG A 887 -26.80 -64.55 -30.52
C ARG A 887 -26.93 -63.19 -29.85
N GLY A 888 -26.12 -62.95 -28.83
CA GLY A 888 -26.12 -61.68 -28.09
C GLY A 888 -24.70 -61.27 -27.68
N PRO A 889 -24.56 -60.27 -26.79
CA PRO A 889 -23.29 -59.69 -26.38
C PRO A 889 -22.24 -60.72 -25.95
N MET A 890 -22.67 -61.78 -25.26
CA MET A 890 -21.79 -62.86 -24.84
C MET A 890 -21.20 -63.66 -26.01
N PHE A 891 -22.00 -63.95 -27.06
CA PHE A 891 -21.52 -64.63 -28.25
C PHE A 891 -20.54 -63.77 -29.04
N TRP A 892 -20.85 -62.49 -29.19
CA TRP A 892 -20.01 -61.54 -29.92
C TRP A 892 -18.68 -61.29 -29.20
N ALA A 893 -18.68 -61.30 -27.87
CA ALA A 893 -17.45 -61.19 -27.09
C ALA A 893 -16.51 -62.40 -27.27
N PHE A 894 -17.06 -63.60 -27.43
CA PHE A 894 -16.28 -64.80 -27.77
C PHE A 894 -15.75 -64.77 -29.21
N GLU A 895 -16.58 -64.33 -30.15
CA GLU A 895 -16.21 -64.16 -31.57
C GLU A 895 -15.10 -63.10 -31.75
N ALA A 896 -15.18 -61.99 -31.02
CA ALA A 896 -14.17 -60.93 -30.99
C ALA A 896 -12.94 -61.26 -30.10
N LYS A 897 -12.94 -62.40 -29.39
CA LYS A 897 -11.90 -62.83 -28.43
C LYS A 897 -11.59 -61.79 -27.34
N ASN A 898 -12.59 -61.05 -26.87
CA ASN A 898 -12.41 -59.98 -25.89
C ASN A 898 -12.71 -60.47 -24.45
N GLU A 899 -11.69 -60.98 -23.76
CA GLU A 899 -11.81 -61.51 -22.39
C GLU A 899 -12.30 -60.49 -21.35
N ALA A 900 -12.06 -59.19 -21.59
CA ALA A 900 -12.48 -58.14 -20.69
C ALA A 900 -14.00 -57.93 -20.73
N VAL A 901 -14.60 -57.94 -21.93
CA VAL A 901 -16.06 -57.90 -22.11
C VAL A 901 -16.71 -59.15 -21.51
N VAL A 902 -16.09 -60.33 -21.69
CA VAL A 902 -16.58 -61.59 -21.10
C VAL A 902 -16.69 -61.49 -19.58
N LYS A 903 -15.65 -60.98 -18.91
CA LYS A 903 -15.65 -60.79 -17.44
C LYS A 903 -16.68 -59.76 -16.99
N LEU A 904 -16.84 -58.67 -17.75
CA LEU A 904 -17.85 -57.65 -17.48
C LEU A 904 -19.27 -58.21 -17.58
N LEU A 905 -19.61 -58.92 -18.66
CA LEU A 905 -20.93 -59.53 -18.86
C LEU A 905 -21.23 -60.61 -17.80
N MET A 906 -20.23 -61.41 -17.40
CA MET A 906 -20.37 -62.36 -16.29
C MET A 906 -20.65 -61.67 -14.95
N SER A 907 -20.02 -60.51 -14.70
CA SER A 907 -20.25 -59.74 -13.47
C SER A 907 -21.68 -59.18 -13.38
N VAL A 908 -22.35 -59.00 -14.53
CA VAL A 908 -23.73 -58.51 -14.65
C VAL A 908 -24.76 -59.65 -14.64
N GLY A 909 -24.32 -60.90 -14.70
CA GLY A 909 -25.17 -62.11 -14.58
C GLY A 909 -25.51 -62.81 -15.89
N VAL A 910 -24.87 -62.44 -17.02
CA VAL A 910 -25.09 -63.10 -18.31
C VAL A 910 -24.49 -64.51 -18.31
N LYS A 911 -25.31 -65.51 -18.65
CA LYS A 911 -24.91 -66.93 -18.61
C LYS A 911 -24.11 -67.32 -19.85
N ILE A 912 -22.99 -67.99 -19.64
CA ILE A 912 -22.13 -68.49 -20.73
C ILE A 912 -22.66 -69.76 -21.43
N ASN A 913 -23.69 -70.41 -20.87
CA ASN A 913 -24.24 -71.68 -21.37
C ASN A 913 -25.49 -71.50 -22.25
N ASP A 914 -25.81 -70.26 -22.55
CA ASP A 914 -26.95 -69.87 -23.35
C ASP A 914 -26.79 -70.35 -24.79
N LYS A 915 -27.84 -70.92 -25.40
CA LYS A 915 -27.78 -71.49 -26.76
C LYS A 915 -28.31 -70.51 -27.79
N ASP A 916 -27.72 -70.51 -28.99
CA ASP A 916 -28.25 -69.81 -30.17
C ASP A 916 -29.36 -70.63 -30.86
N LYS A 917 -29.94 -70.09 -31.95
CA LYS A 917 -30.99 -70.76 -32.74
C LYS A 917 -30.56 -72.12 -33.30
N ASN A 918 -29.26 -72.36 -33.44
CA ASN A 918 -28.67 -73.59 -33.97
C ASN A 918 -28.18 -74.53 -32.86
N GLY A 919 -28.41 -74.20 -31.59
CA GLY A 919 -28.03 -75.00 -30.43
C GLY A 919 -26.56 -74.89 -30.00
N LYS A 920 -25.80 -73.94 -30.55
CA LYS A 920 -24.40 -73.67 -30.18
C LYS A 920 -24.33 -72.75 -28.97
N THR A 921 -23.34 -72.95 -28.12
CA THR A 921 -23.03 -72.06 -26.98
C THR A 921 -21.92 -71.06 -27.36
N PRO A 922 -21.76 -69.94 -26.63
CA PRO A 922 -20.68 -68.98 -26.86
C PRO A 922 -19.28 -69.61 -26.81
N ARG A 923 -19.10 -70.71 -26.08
CA ARG A 923 -17.82 -71.45 -26.01
C ARG A 923 -17.51 -72.28 -27.25
N ASP A 924 -18.51 -72.53 -28.09
CA ASP A 924 -18.37 -73.30 -29.34
C ASP A 924 -18.02 -72.39 -30.54
N MET A 925 -17.92 -71.08 -30.31
CA MET A 925 -17.46 -70.05 -31.25
C MET A 925 -15.97 -69.81 -31.03
#